data_AF-A0A8J6H7D0-F1
#
_entry.id   AF-A0A8J6H7D0-F1
#
_cell.length_a   1.000
_cell.length_b   1.000
_cell.length_c   1.000
_cell.angle_alpha   90.00
_cell.angle_beta   90.00
_cell.angle_gamma   90.00
#
_symmetry.space_group_name_H-M   'P 1'
#
loop_
_entity.id
_entity.type
_entity.pdbx_description
1 polymer ?
#
loop_
_entity_poly.entity_id
_entity_poly.type
_entity_poly.pdbx_seq_one_letter_code
_entity_poly.pdbx_strand_id
1 'polypeptide(L)'
;MKPSTNLIFLISTILFWNASADFWDDRNTFFTKEASQIIGSSIELTEDEQKVNDILMDIKLKEYDEGFADPAKFLPSFHFFQTKSRIEESEVFKFIQKIPKGASLHSHSSAMLSSDALYNLTYSEGLYGCDDNGTFKLHFFFGTVSDDCEWKLLSDWRTEDTQFDDFLRGKLTLVVDDPATAYQHINAIWNKFEEIFSVIHPLFDYRGFLHDYLYQVLQEFHDDNVMYIFRTQSNANPDFMGFRVIYSKSRNVNNETMQDNIAEYFKIQEKYPDLIAGFDLVGQEDLGQPLSAYAHELLSIANQTKFFFHAGETNWYGASTDLNLIDAVLLNTSRIGHGFAITKHPEVLDVVKEREIAIELNPLSNQVLKLVDDLRNHVGASLIAGGFPVVVTCDDPSFWGAKGLSYDWYMVFMAMTPRDGDLRILKQLALNSFLYSSLTAEDMPHSNIFTMTAEELNKNIFAAIESSDAVLLRTILADKPNVNIVDENLMTPLQHAAYKGSKDMVQMLLDYGADPNLCKHQHNYTALHFAGLSGNFEVCLALLIAGARAEVTNAVNRTAAQMAAFVGHHKCVAIINNYVPKSEVDYYAVVQGYQAEPYLPQFLSESYHKLIIQVNIHPVKVAINIYNYIGIMDHLPQVKKVLELMSDKEMKRSSGSNEVMAFKLYYLSYIVGELIKIQNKQVSQDKETKLVTIQTFCKKLLKPGNDESLERVHFI
;
A
#
# COMPACT_ATOMS: atom_id res chain seq x y z
N MET A 1 -51.68 -54.50 -26.23
CA MET A 1 -50.40 -53.90 -25.77
C MET A 1 -50.57 -52.40 -25.70
N LYS A 2 -50.66 -51.84 -24.48
CA LYS A 2 -50.53 -50.40 -24.23
C LYS A 2 -49.12 -50.18 -23.67
N PRO A 3 -48.26 -49.32 -24.24
CA PRO A 3 -47.07 -48.88 -23.55
C PRO A 3 -47.44 -47.80 -22.53
N SER A 4 -46.81 -47.93 -21.37
CA SER A 4 -47.06 -47.27 -20.10
C SER A 4 -46.63 -45.81 -20.06
N THR A 5 -47.52 -44.95 -19.57
CA THR A 5 -47.35 -43.54 -19.21
C THR A 5 -46.42 -43.26 -18.02
N ASN A 6 -45.64 -44.23 -17.54
CA ASN A 6 -44.85 -44.09 -16.30
C ASN A 6 -43.38 -43.70 -16.48
N LEU A 7 -42.88 -43.51 -17.71
CA LEU A 7 -41.46 -43.17 -17.93
C LEU A 7 -41.19 -41.65 -17.99
N ILE A 8 -42.22 -40.83 -18.21
CA ILE A 8 -42.05 -39.36 -18.33
C ILE A 8 -42.06 -38.67 -16.96
N PHE A 9 -42.66 -39.27 -15.92
CA PHE A 9 -42.71 -38.68 -14.57
C PHE A 9 -41.44 -38.93 -13.72
N LEU A 10 -40.62 -39.92 -14.09
CA LEU A 10 -39.38 -40.25 -13.37
C LEU A 10 -38.18 -39.42 -13.86
N ILE A 11 -38.18 -39.02 -15.13
CA ILE A 11 -37.09 -38.20 -15.70
C ILE A 11 -37.24 -36.73 -15.29
N SER A 12 -38.46 -36.23 -15.09
CA SER A 12 -38.68 -34.88 -14.53
C SER A 12 -38.37 -34.80 -13.03
N THR A 13 -38.45 -35.89 -12.27
CA THR A 13 -38.13 -35.85 -10.82
C THR A 13 -36.64 -35.98 -10.54
N ILE A 14 -35.87 -36.68 -11.39
CA ILE A 14 -34.41 -36.82 -11.24
C ILE A 14 -33.65 -35.56 -11.73
N LEU A 15 -34.15 -34.85 -12.75
CA LEU A 15 -33.56 -33.58 -13.20
C LEU A 15 -33.78 -32.43 -12.20
N PHE A 16 -34.89 -32.45 -11.44
CA PHE A 16 -35.13 -31.44 -10.41
C PHE A 16 -34.32 -31.68 -9.13
N TRP A 17 -33.89 -32.91 -8.84
CA TRP A 17 -33.02 -33.21 -7.69
C TRP A 17 -31.53 -32.93 -7.95
N ASN A 18 -31.05 -33.16 -9.18
CA ASN A 18 -29.66 -32.84 -9.52
C ASN A 18 -29.43 -31.32 -9.69
N ALA A 19 -30.41 -30.57 -10.18
CA ALA A 19 -30.29 -29.10 -10.27
C ALA A 19 -30.33 -28.42 -8.89
N SER A 20 -31.03 -29.00 -7.90
CA SER A 20 -31.06 -28.44 -6.54
C SER A 20 -29.78 -28.68 -5.76
N ALA A 21 -29.11 -29.83 -5.95
CA ALA A 21 -27.82 -30.11 -5.30
C ALA A 21 -26.72 -29.16 -5.82
N ASP A 22 -26.67 -28.96 -7.15
CA ASP A 22 -25.75 -28.05 -7.83
C ASP A 22 -25.92 -26.59 -7.34
N PHE A 23 -27.18 -26.12 -7.16
CA PHE A 23 -27.43 -24.77 -6.65
C PHE A 23 -26.91 -24.54 -5.22
N TRP A 24 -27.14 -25.47 -4.29
CA TRP A 24 -26.71 -25.28 -2.90
C TRP A 24 -25.20 -25.37 -2.76
N ASP A 25 -24.55 -26.23 -3.54
CA ASP A 25 -23.08 -26.34 -3.58
C ASP A 25 -22.44 -25.11 -4.23
N ASP A 26 -23.00 -24.62 -5.35
CA ASP A 26 -22.58 -23.35 -5.98
C ASP A 26 -22.78 -22.18 -5.02
N ARG A 27 -23.95 -22.08 -4.38
CA ARG A 27 -24.26 -21.04 -3.39
C ARG A 27 -23.24 -21.06 -2.25
N ASN A 28 -22.96 -22.22 -1.67
CA ASN A 28 -21.96 -22.35 -0.62
C ASN A 28 -20.56 -21.97 -1.11
N THR A 29 -20.21 -22.33 -2.35
CA THR A 29 -18.94 -21.94 -2.98
C THR A 29 -18.81 -20.42 -3.07
N PHE A 30 -19.87 -19.69 -3.43
CA PHE A 30 -19.87 -18.21 -3.39
C PHE A 30 -19.63 -17.68 -1.98
N PHE A 31 -20.36 -18.19 -0.97
CA PHE A 31 -20.18 -17.76 0.43
C PHE A 31 -18.77 -18.03 0.93
N THR A 32 -18.22 -19.21 0.69
CA THR A 32 -16.86 -19.55 1.12
C THR A 32 -15.83 -18.69 0.41
N LYS A 33 -16.01 -18.39 -0.88
CA LYS A 33 -15.10 -17.54 -1.63
C LYS A 33 -15.11 -16.10 -1.12
N GLU A 34 -16.28 -15.50 -0.88
CA GLU A 34 -16.39 -14.16 -0.30
C GLU A 34 -15.83 -14.11 1.13
N ALA A 35 -16.18 -15.09 1.96
CA ALA A 35 -15.67 -15.20 3.33
C ALA A 35 -14.14 -15.40 3.37
N SER A 36 -13.53 -15.99 2.33
CA SER A 36 -12.07 -16.13 2.24
C SER A 36 -11.35 -14.86 1.75
N GLN A 37 -12.09 -13.86 1.26
CA GLN A 37 -11.51 -12.61 0.76
C GLN A 37 -11.54 -11.49 1.79
N ILE A 38 -12.50 -11.50 2.71
CA ILE A 38 -12.60 -10.45 3.73
C ILE A 38 -11.34 -10.37 4.59
N ILE A 39 -11.00 -9.16 5.03
CA ILE A 39 -9.90 -8.97 5.99
C ILE A 39 -10.09 -9.82 7.25
N GLY A 40 -9.01 -10.44 7.74
CA GLY A 40 -9.03 -11.29 8.92
C GLY A 40 -9.56 -12.72 8.68
N SER A 41 -9.96 -13.07 7.46
CA SER A 41 -10.42 -14.43 7.13
C SER A 41 -9.41 -15.54 7.42
N SER A 42 -8.11 -15.24 7.36
CA SER A 42 -7.02 -16.17 7.69
C SER A 42 -6.70 -16.25 9.19
N ILE A 43 -7.30 -15.41 10.03
CA ILE A 43 -7.03 -15.39 11.47
C ILE A 43 -7.74 -16.57 12.14
N GLU A 44 -6.96 -17.48 12.73
CA GLU A 44 -7.47 -18.47 13.67
C GLU A 44 -7.56 -17.87 15.08
N LEU A 45 -8.71 -18.02 15.72
CA LEU A 45 -8.92 -17.60 17.10
C LEU A 45 -8.53 -18.73 18.04
N THR A 46 -7.83 -18.41 19.12
CA THR A 46 -7.61 -19.33 20.24
C THR A 46 -8.93 -19.66 20.96
N GLU A 47 -8.93 -20.68 21.82
CA GLU A 47 -10.14 -21.04 22.59
C GLU A 47 -10.67 -19.87 23.45
N ASP A 48 -9.77 -19.06 24.02
CA ASP A 48 -10.17 -17.90 24.83
C ASP A 48 -10.66 -16.74 23.95
N GLU A 49 -10.01 -16.49 22.82
CA GLU A 49 -10.49 -15.52 21.84
C GLU A 49 -11.85 -15.92 21.25
N GLN A 50 -12.11 -17.22 21.07
CA GLN A 50 -13.41 -17.71 20.62
C GLN A 50 -14.50 -17.42 21.67
N LYS A 51 -14.23 -17.59 22.97
CA LYS A 51 -15.19 -17.19 24.03
C LYS A 51 -15.48 -15.69 24.00
N VAL A 52 -14.45 -14.88 23.78
CA VAL A 52 -14.58 -13.42 23.65
C VAL A 52 -15.38 -13.06 22.39
N ASN A 53 -15.12 -13.75 21.28
CA ASN A 53 -15.84 -13.60 20.04
C ASN A 53 -17.32 -13.93 20.20
N ASP A 54 -17.66 -15.01 20.89
CA ASP A 54 -19.05 -15.41 21.11
C ASP A 54 -19.83 -14.32 21.89
N ILE A 55 -19.19 -13.69 22.89
CA ILE A 55 -19.77 -12.56 23.64
C ILE A 55 -19.96 -11.35 22.74
N LEU A 56 -18.93 -10.98 21.98
CA LEU A 56 -18.97 -9.85 21.03
C LEU A 56 -20.08 -10.05 19.99
N MET A 57 -20.21 -11.25 19.45
CA MET A 57 -21.20 -11.55 18.43
C MET A 57 -22.61 -11.57 18.99
N ASP A 58 -22.84 -12.03 20.22
CA ASP A 58 -24.16 -11.92 20.87
C ASP A 58 -24.63 -10.45 20.97
N ILE A 59 -23.76 -9.56 21.46
CA ILE A 59 -24.11 -8.13 21.58
C ILE A 59 -24.22 -7.43 20.22
N LYS A 60 -23.32 -7.76 19.26
CA LYS A 60 -23.37 -7.19 17.90
C LYS A 60 -24.65 -7.59 17.19
N LEU A 61 -24.96 -8.89 17.15
CA LEU A 61 -26.10 -9.40 16.40
C LEU A 61 -27.40 -8.85 16.97
N LYS A 62 -27.52 -8.72 18.29
CA LYS A 62 -28.67 -8.08 18.92
C LYS A 62 -28.85 -6.64 18.44
N GLU A 63 -27.81 -5.81 18.55
CA GLU A 63 -27.88 -4.39 18.14
C GLU A 63 -28.13 -4.25 16.63
N TYR A 64 -27.46 -5.07 15.82
CA TYR A 64 -27.60 -5.09 14.37
C TYR A 64 -29.01 -5.52 13.95
N ASP A 65 -29.57 -6.59 14.55
CA ASP A 65 -30.90 -7.10 14.23
C ASP A 65 -32.01 -6.14 14.67
N GLU A 66 -31.83 -5.44 15.79
CA GLU A 66 -32.73 -4.37 16.19
C GLU A 66 -32.73 -3.22 15.17
N GLY A 67 -31.55 -2.81 14.68
CA GLY A 67 -31.42 -1.82 13.61
C GLY A 67 -31.93 -2.30 12.24
N PHE A 68 -31.80 -3.59 11.95
CA PHE A 68 -32.35 -4.18 10.73
C PHE A 68 -33.89 -4.23 10.76
N ALA A 69 -34.47 -4.59 11.91
CA ALA A 69 -35.91 -4.63 12.11
C ALA A 69 -36.54 -3.23 12.17
N ASP A 70 -35.83 -2.27 12.78
CA ASP A 70 -36.21 -0.86 12.87
C ASP A 70 -35.03 0.03 12.45
N PRO A 71 -35.00 0.48 11.18
CA PRO A 71 -33.92 1.34 10.67
C PRO A 71 -33.68 2.62 11.46
N ALA A 72 -34.65 3.11 12.25
CA ALA A 72 -34.45 4.27 13.14
C ALA A 72 -33.49 3.97 14.32
N LYS A 73 -33.20 2.69 14.56
CA LYS A 73 -32.30 2.22 15.61
C LYS A 73 -30.88 1.94 15.13
N PHE A 74 -30.63 1.87 13.82
CA PHE A 74 -29.31 1.60 13.30
C PHE A 74 -28.44 2.87 13.34
N LEU A 75 -27.66 3.04 14.41
CA LEU A 75 -26.94 4.30 14.69
C LEU A 75 -26.03 4.79 13.55
N PRO A 76 -25.26 3.92 12.86
CA PRO A 76 -24.37 4.38 11.80
C PRO A 76 -25.05 4.97 10.55
N SER A 77 -26.37 4.82 10.39
CA SER A 77 -27.10 5.42 9.26
C SER A 77 -27.52 6.87 9.47
N PHE A 78 -27.22 7.44 10.64
CA PHE A 78 -27.53 8.83 10.99
C PHE A 78 -26.25 9.62 11.20
N HIS A 79 -26.37 10.94 11.10
CA HIS A 79 -25.25 11.85 11.33
C HIS A 79 -24.72 11.70 12.76
N PHE A 80 -23.40 11.59 12.92
CA PHE A 80 -22.74 11.32 14.19
C PHE A 80 -23.19 12.23 15.35
N PHE A 81 -23.32 13.54 15.09
CA PHE A 81 -23.77 14.51 16.11
C PHE A 81 -25.11 14.14 16.75
N GLN A 82 -25.99 13.45 16.03
CA GLN A 82 -27.33 13.05 16.50
C GLN A 82 -27.31 11.69 17.20
N THR A 83 -26.26 10.88 17.01
CA THR A 83 -26.19 9.51 17.52
C THR A 83 -25.11 9.29 18.56
N LYS A 84 -24.16 10.21 18.75
CA LYS A 84 -23.06 10.08 19.70
C LYS A 84 -23.50 9.55 21.07
N SER A 85 -24.48 10.17 21.71
CA SER A 85 -24.96 9.74 23.04
C SER A 85 -25.52 8.32 23.06
N ARG A 86 -26.22 7.92 21.99
CA ARG A 86 -26.74 6.55 21.83
C ARG A 86 -25.63 5.54 21.53
N ILE A 87 -24.56 5.96 20.84
CA ILE A 87 -23.37 5.12 20.63
C ILE A 87 -22.66 4.87 21.96
N GLU A 88 -22.54 5.88 22.82
CA GLU A 88 -21.95 5.74 24.16
C GLU A 88 -22.74 4.75 25.05
N GLU A 89 -24.04 4.58 24.79
CA GLU A 89 -24.89 3.59 25.45
C GLU A 89 -24.72 2.15 24.92
N SER A 90 -24.21 1.97 23.70
CA SER A 90 -24.04 0.67 23.03
C SER A 90 -23.07 -0.26 23.79
N GLU A 91 -23.48 -1.52 23.95
CA GLU A 91 -22.59 -2.55 24.51
C GLU A 91 -21.45 -2.90 23.54
N VAL A 92 -21.70 -2.82 22.23
CA VAL A 92 -20.66 -3.02 21.20
C VAL A 92 -19.60 -1.93 21.33
N PHE A 93 -20.01 -0.66 21.47
CA PHE A 93 -19.08 0.45 21.66
C PHE A 93 -18.25 0.28 22.95
N LYS A 94 -18.89 -0.04 24.09
CA LYS A 94 -18.19 -0.31 25.36
C LYS A 94 -17.22 -1.49 25.26
N PHE A 95 -17.53 -2.48 24.43
CA PHE A 95 -16.60 -3.58 24.13
C PHE A 95 -15.41 -3.07 23.31
N ILE A 96 -15.64 -2.29 22.26
CA ILE A 96 -14.60 -1.71 21.40
C ILE A 96 -13.64 -0.79 22.19
N GLN A 97 -14.12 -0.08 23.21
CA GLN A 97 -13.26 0.71 24.09
C GLN A 97 -12.22 -0.15 24.85
N LYS A 98 -12.53 -1.42 25.12
CA LYS A 98 -11.67 -2.32 25.90
C LYS A 98 -10.64 -3.07 25.05
N ILE A 99 -10.84 -3.17 23.73
CA ILE A 99 -9.90 -3.89 22.88
C ILE A 99 -8.70 -3.00 22.52
N PRO A 100 -7.48 -3.58 22.45
CA PRO A 100 -6.33 -2.88 21.93
C PRO A 100 -6.51 -2.63 20.43
N LYS A 101 -6.54 -1.36 20.04
CA LYS A 101 -6.78 -0.94 18.64
C LYS A 101 -5.51 -0.81 17.82
N GLY A 102 -4.35 -0.99 18.45
CA GLY A 102 -3.05 -0.83 17.82
C GLY A 102 -2.63 0.64 17.75
N ALA A 103 -2.51 1.20 16.55
CA ALA A 103 -2.00 2.54 16.27
C ALA A 103 -3.05 3.44 15.58
N SER A 104 -3.01 4.74 15.87
CA SER A 104 -3.68 5.77 15.05
C SER A 104 -2.69 6.29 14.01
N LEU A 105 -2.92 6.01 12.72
CA LEU A 105 -1.94 6.30 11.65
C LEU A 105 -2.23 7.58 10.87
N HIS A 106 -3.38 8.22 11.10
CA HIS A 106 -3.76 9.45 10.43
C HIS A 106 -4.59 10.31 11.39
N SER A 107 -3.93 11.32 11.92
CA SER A 107 -4.52 12.29 12.85
C SER A 107 -3.73 13.59 12.75
N HIS A 108 -4.42 14.73 12.79
CA HIS A 108 -3.77 16.03 12.67
C HIS A 108 -3.41 16.57 14.04
N SER A 109 -2.14 16.96 14.21
CA SER A 109 -1.55 17.28 15.52
C SER A 109 -2.30 18.31 16.37
N SER A 110 -3.07 19.20 15.75
CA SER A 110 -3.83 20.25 16.43
C SER A 110 -5.28 19.85 16.78
N ALA A 111 -5.77 18.70 16.32
CA ALA A 111 -7.18 18.30 16.47
C ALA A 111 -7.40 16.86 16.97
N MET A 112 -6.41 16.27 17.64
CA MET A 112 -6.49 14.89 18.17
C MET A 112 -7.22 14.78 19.51
N LEU A 113 -7.37 15.89 20.22
CA LEU A 113 -7.92 15.91 21.57
C LEU A 113 -9.45 15.82 21.56
N SER A 114 -10.12 15.35 22.61
CA SER A 114 -11.58 15.48 22.69
C SER A 114 -12.02 16.95 22.74
N SER A 115 -13.19 17.26 22.19
CA SER A 115 -13.75 18.62 22.19
C SER A 115 -13.82 19.24 23.60
N ASP A 116 -14.18 18.42 24.59
CA ASP A 116 -14.28 18.87 25.99
C ASP A 116 -12.93 19.14 26.62
N ALA A 117 -11.93 18.30 26.34
CA ALA A 117 -10.60 18.54 26.86
C ALA A 117 -9.91 19.75 26.18
N LEU A 118 -10.08 19.92 24.86
CA LEU A 118 -9.61 21.13 24.16
C LEU A 118 -10.25 22.39 24.74
N TYR A 119 -11.57 22.35 24.95
CA TYR A 119 -12.27 23.45 25.60
C TYR A 119 -11.75 23.70 27.02
N ASN A 120 -11.51 22.66 27.83
CA ASN A 120 -10.99 22.82 29.19
C ASN A 120 -9.62 23.50 29.22
N LEU A 121 -8.76 23.28 28.22
CA LEU A 121 -7.47 23.97 28.11
C LEU A 121 -7.61 25.48 27.90
N THR A 122 -8.78 25.98 27.46
CA THR A 122 -9.04 27.43 27.34
C THR A 122 -9.23 28.15 28.67
N TYR A 123 -9.21 27.42 29.80
CA TYR A 123 -9.13 28.02 31.15
C TYR A 123 -7.68 28.32 31.58
N SER A 124 -6.70 28.09 30.70
CA SER A 124 -5.30 28.46 30.94
C SER A 124 -5.16 29.94 31.30
N GLU A 125 -4.37 30.21 32.34
CA GLU A 125 -4.09 31.58 32.78
C GLU A 125 -3.36 32.36 31.68
N GLY A 126 -3.75 33.62 31.46
CA GLY A 126 -3.11 34.49 30.47
C GLY A 126 -3.52 34.24 29.01
N LEU A 127 -4.58 33.46 28.76
CA LEU A 127 -5.17 33.32 27.43
C LEU A 127 -6.07 34.52 27.10
N TYR A 128 -5.80 35.18 25.98
CA TYR A 128 -6.58 36.30 25.48
C TYR A 128 -7.47 35.86 24.31
N GLY A 129 -8.62 36.52 24.20
CA GLY A 129 -9.58 36.36 23.12
C GLY A 129 -9.93 37.72 22.54
N CYS A 130 -10.12 37.77 21.23
CA CYS A 130 -10.59 38.95 20.53
C CYS A 130 -11.60 38.57 19.44
N ASP A 131 -12.65 39.37 19.29
CA ASP A 131 -13.57 39.29 18.15
C ASP A 131 -13.19 40.35 17.12
N ASP A 132 -12.61 39.92 16.00
CA ASP A 132 -12.28 40.76 14.85
C ASP A 132 -13.38 40.64 13.79
N ASN A 133 -14.43 41.45 13.94
CA ASN A 133 -15.55 41.54 12.99
C ASN A 133 -16.20 40.17 12.65
N GLY A 134 -16.38 39.31 13.66
CA GLY A 134 -16.98 37.98 13.54
C GLY A 134 -15.97 36.82 13.48
N THR A 135 -14.68 37.12 13.33
CA THR A 135 -13.59 36.15 13.41
C THR A 135 -13.00 36.16 14.81
N PHE A 136 -13.29 35.13 15.59
CA PHE A 136 -12.77 35.02 16.95
C PHE A 136 -11.33 34.50 16.94
N LYS A 137 -10.43 35.15 17.65
CA LYS A 137 -9.01 34.79 17.73
C LYS A 137 -8.63 34.50 19.18
N LEU A 138 -7.75 33.53 19.37
CA LEU A 138 -7.16 33.21 20.66
C LEU A 138 -5.64 33.42 20.60
N HIS A 139 -5.04 33.93 21.67
CA HIS A 139 -3.59 34.15 21.70
C HIS A 139 -3.01 34.25 23.12
N PHE A 140 -1.78 33.77 23.30
CA PHE A 140 -0.98 34.00 24.52
C PHE A 140 0.07 35.09 24.25
N PHE A 141 0.07 36.17 25.04
CA PHE A 141 1.06 37.25 24.89
C PHE A 141 2.23 37.09 25.86
N PHE A 142 3.45 37.21 25.33
CA PHE A 142 4.70 37.20 26.11
C PHE A 142 5.31 38.61 26.14
N GLY A 143 4.63 39.55 26.82
CA GLY A 143 5.04 40.95 26.90
C GLY A 143 3.89 41.91 26.62
N THR A 144 4.09 42.84 25.70
CA THR A 144 3.05 43.81 25.31
C THR A 144 1.96 43.10 24.49
N VAL A 145 0.70 43.32 24.88
CA VAL A 145 -0.46 42.89 24.11
C VAL A 145 -0.52 43.70 22.81
N SER A 146 -0.74 43.02 21.69
CA SER A 146 -0.84 43.63 20.37
C SER A 146 -2.02 44.61 20.29
N ASP A 147 -1.92 45.64 19.45
CA ASP A 147 -2.98 46.64 19.20
C ASP A 147 -3.78 46.37 17.92
N ASP A 148 -3.53 45.23 17.26
CA ASP A 148 -4.24 44.77 16.06
C ASP A 148 -5.69 44.34 16.31
N CYS A 149 -6.06 44.14 17.57
CA CYS A 149 -7.38 43.70 17.99
C CYS A 149 -7.69 44.21 19.41
N GLU A 150 -8.97 44.30 19.79
CA GLU A 150 -9.39 44.57 21.17
C GLU A 150 -9.23 43.30 22.04
N TRP A 151 -7.97 42.94 22.32
CA TRP A 151 -7.63 41.76 23.10
C TRP A 151 -8.07 41.87 24.56
N LYS A 152 -8.74 40.83 25.04
CA LYS A 152 -9.23 40.74 26.42
C LYS A 152 -9.02 39.33 26.97
N LEU A 153 -8.73 39.22 28.27
CA LEU A 153 -8.53 37.92 28.92
C LEU A 153 -9.80 37.08 28.84
N LEU A 154 -9.67 35.78 28.59
CA LEU A 154 -10.82 34.87 28.56
C LEU A 154 -11.53 34.80 29.92
N SER A 155 -10.82 34.99 31.03
CA SER A 155 -11.45 35.10 32.36
C SER A 155 -12.41 36.30 32.46
N ASP A 156 -12.08 37.40 31.80
CA ASP A 156 -12.91 38.61 31.79
C ASP A 156 -14.10 38.43 30.85
N TRP A 157 -13.92 37.75 29.72
CA TRP A 157 -15.03 37.34 28.84
C TRP A 157 -16.06 36.50 29.59
N ARG A 158 -15.62 35.47 30.32
CA ARG A 158 -16.49 34.59 31.13
C ARG A 158 -17.19 35.31 32.28
N THR A 159 -16.56 36.34 32.84
CA THR A 159 -17.16 37.13 33.93
C THR A 159 -18.25 38.08 33.40
N GLU A 160 -18.08 38.60 32.19
CA GLU A 160 -19.01 39.56 31.59
C GLU A 160 -20.18 38.92 30.85
N ASP A 161 -19.99 37.73 30.25
CA ASP A 161 -21.03 37.02 29.54
C ASP A 161 -21.13 35.55 30.00
N THR A 162 -22.27 35.22 30.61
CA THR A 162 -22.59 33.87 31.08
C THR A 162 -22.78 32.85 29.97
N GLN A 163 -22.98 33.29 28.71
CA GLN A 163 -23.11 32.42 27.54
C GLN A 163 -21.80 32.32 26.72
N PHE A 164 -20.74 32.99 27.15
CA PHE A 164 -19.47 33.01 26.42
C PHE A 164 -18.88 31.61 26.20
N ASP A 165 -19.05 30.72 27.19
CA ASP A 165 -18.56 29.35 27.09
C ASP A 165 -19.29 28.53 26.00
N ASP A 166 -20.59 28.74 25.81
CA ASP A 166 -21.35 28.12 24.71
C ASP A 166 -20.90 28.69 23.35
N PHE A 167 -20.70 30.01 23.28
CA PHE A 167 -20.14 30.67 22.10
C PHE A 167 -18.76 30.10 21.73
N LEU A 168 -17.85 29.99 22.71
CA LEU A 168 -16.50 29.50 22.50
C LEU A 168 -16.49 28.04 22.04
N ARG A 169 -17.34 27.18 22.62
CA ARG A 169 -17.49 25.79 22.15
C ARG A 169 -17.91 25.71 20.67
N GLY A 170 -18.80 26.59 20.22
CA GLY A 170 -19.19 26.70 18.80
C GLY A 170 -18.09 27.27 17.89
N LYS A 171 -17.04 27.87 18.46
CA LYS A 171 -15.83 28.30 17.73
C LYS A 171 -14.74 27.24 17.67
N LEU A 172 -14.80 26.21 18.51
CA LEU A 172 -13.78 25.15 18.61
C LEU A 172 -14.21 23.81 17.98
N THR A 173 -15.47 23.68 17.56
CA THR A 173 -16.03 22.42 17.03
C THR A 173 -17.00 22.66 15.88
N LEU A 174 -17.35 21.58 15.17
CA LEU A 174 -18.41 21.54 14.16
C LEU A 174 -19.74 21.04 14.72
N VAL A 175 -19.79 20.68 16.00
CA VAL A 175 -20.95 20.04 16.62
C VAL A 175 -22.11 21.03 16.70
N VAL A 176 -23.22 20.66 16.07
CA VAL A 176 -24.49 21.41 16.05
C VAL A 176 -25.67 20.45 16.04
N ASP A 177 -26.84 20.90 16.49
CA ASP A 177 -28.05 20.08 16.56
C ASP A 177 -28.58 19.67 15.18
N ASP A 178 -28.54 20.61 14.22
CA ASP A 178 -29.01 20.40 12.84
C ASP A 178 -27.90 20.70 11.81
N PRO A 179 -26.98 19.74 11.57
CA PRO A 179 -25.89 19.93 10.63
C PRO A 179 -26.36 20.06 9.17
N ALA A 180 -27.55 19.57 8.83
CA ALA A 180 -28.09 19.70 7.47
C ALA A 180 -28.44 21.15 7.14
N THR A 181 -28.99 21.88 8.11
CA THR A 181 -29.31 23.30 7.96
C THR A 181 -28.08 24.20 8.15
N ALA A 182 -27.22 23.87 9.12
CA ALA A 182 -26.00 24.66 9.39
C ALA A 182 -24.98 24.56 8.26
N TYR A 183 -24.83 23.37 7.66
CA TYR A 183 -23.84 23.08 6.64
C TYR A 183 -24.49 22.52 5.38
N GLN A 184 -24.98 23.44 4.53
CA GLN A 184 -25.79 23.11 3.35
C GLN A 184 -25.02 22.32 2.28
N HIS A 185 -23.70 22.53 2.17
CA HIS A 185 -22.85 21.87 1.18
C HIS A 185 -21.40 21.72 1.67
N ILE A 186 -20.59 20.92 0.97
CA ILE A 186 -19.21 20.58 1.35
C ILE A 186 -18.34 21.82 1.60
N ASN A 187 -18.40 22.84 0.76
CA ASN A 187 -17.62 24.07 0.98
C ASN A 187 -18.03 24.85 2.23
N ALA A 188 -19.30 24.77 2.67
CA ALA A 188 -19.75 25.50 3.85
C ALA A 188 -19.16 24.87 5.12
N ILE A 189 -19.10 23.54 5.18
CA ILE A 189 -18.49 22.84 6.30
C ILE A 189 -16.97 22.98 6.30
N TRP A 190 -16.32 22.90 5.12
CA TRP A 190 -14.88 23.15 5.01
C TRP A 190 -14.48 24.56 5.43
N ASN A 191 -15.26 25.59 5.06
CA ASN A 191 -15.01 26.96 5.54
C ASN A 191 -15.03 27.05 7.07
N LYS A 192 -15.99 26.37 7.73
CA LYS A 192 -16.06 26.35 9.19
C LYS A 192 -14.93 25.51 9.81
N PHE A 193 -14.57 24.40 9.19
CA PHE A 193 -13.46 23.54 9.60
C PHE A 193 -12.13 24.30 9.61
N GLU A 194 -11.82 25.02 8.53
CA GLU A 194 -10.63 25.88 8.44
C GLU A 194 -10.69 27.09 9.39
N GLU A 195 -11.88 27.67 9.65
CA GLU A 195 -12.06 28.70 10.67
C GLU A 195 -11.61 28.20 12.05
N ILE A 196 -11.95 26.95 12.42
CA ILE A 196 -11.56 26.38 13.71
C ILE A 196 -10.04 26.26 13.82
N PHE A 197 -9.35 25.78 12.77
CA PHE A 197 -7.89 25.74 12.74
C PHE A 197 -7.27 27.12 12.95
N SER A 198 -7.85 28.16 12.34
CA SER A 198 -7.37 29.55 12.53
C SER A 198 -7.51 30.06 13.98
N VAL A 199 -8.50 29.55 14.72
CA VAL A 199 -8.74 29.88 16.14
C VAL A 199 -7.74 29.16 17.03
N ILE A 200 -7.42 27.89 16.76
CA ILE A 200 -6.62 27.04 17.66
C ILE A 200 -5.11 27.09 17.40
N HIS A 201 -4.67 27.29 16.15
CA HIS A 201 -3.25 27.25 15.81
C HIS A 201 -2.37 28.19 16.65
N PRO A 202 -2.78 29.44 16.93
CA PRO A 202 -1.98 30.33 17.77
C PRO A 202 -1.79 29.84 19.21
N LEU A 203 -2.62 28.91 19.71
CA LEU A 203 -2.46 28.34 21.04
C LEU A 203 -1.18 27.49 21.15
N PHE A 204 -0.76 26.86 20.06
CA PHE A 204 0.40 25.98 20.01
C PHE A 204 1.75 26.72 20.05
N ASP A 205 1.75 28.04 19.86
CA ASP A 205 2.93 28.89 20.05
C ASP A 205 3.33 28.99 21.54
N TYR A 206 2.38 28.74 22.45
CA TYR A 206 2.68 28.66 23.87
C TYR A 206 3.13 27.26 24.27
N ARG A 207 4.40 27.15 24.69
CA ARG A 207 4.99 25.89 25.17
C ARG A 207 4.17 25.20 26.27
N GLY A 208 3.58 25.96 27.19
CA GLY A 208 2.76 25.39 28.28
C GLY A 208 1.52 24.70 27.74
N PHE A 209 0.77 25.38 26.87
CA PHE A 209 -0.40 24.81 26.21
C PHE A 209 -0.03 23.60 25.35
N LEU A 210 1.01 23.69 24.52
CA LEU A 210 1.48 22.57 23.69
C LEU A 210 1.82 21.33 24.54
N HIS A 211 2.48 21.52 25.68
CA HIS A 211 2.80 20.43 26.60
C HIS A 211 1.54 19.76 27.15
N ASP A 212 0.60 20.55 27.69
CA ASP A 212 -0.61 20.03 28.32
C ASP A 212 -1.55 19.39 27.29
N TYR A 213 -1.63 19.97 26.09
CA TYR A 213 -2.34 19.41 24.95
C TYR A 213 -1.80 18.02 24.58
N LEU A 214 -0.49 17.91 24.32
CA LEU A 214 0.12 16.63 23.91
C LEU A 214 0.01 15.57 25.01
N TYR A 215 0.15 15.96 26.28
CA TYR A 215 -0.02 15.05 27.40
C TYR A 215 -1.45 14.52 27.47
N GLN A 216 -2.45 15.39 27.31
CA GLN A 216 -3.84 14.99 27.35
C GLN A 216 -4.24 14.12 26.14
N VAL A 217 -3.72 14.41 24.94
CA VAL A 217 -3.90 13.54 23.76
C VAL A 217 -3.38 12.14 24.08
N LEU A 218 -2.18 12.03 24.64
CA LEU A 218 -1.61 10.74 25.04
C LEU A 218 -2.46 10.00 26.04
N GLN A 219 -2.97 10.71 27.05
CA GLN A 219 -3.83 10.12 28.06
C GLN A 219 -5.13 9.60 27.45
N GLU A 220 -5.82 10.41 26.65
CA GLU A 220 -7.13 10.03 26.10
C GLU A 220 -7.07 8.82 25.18
N PHE A 221 -6.04 8.74 24.34
CA PHE A 221 -5.90 7.59 23.47
C PHE A 221 -5.34 6.35 24.18
N HIS A 222 -4.47 6.52 25.18
CA HIS A 222 -4.06 5.41 26.03
C HIS A 222 -5.26 4.84 26.81
N ASP A 223 -6.11 5.71 27.36
CA ASP A 223 -7.36 5.32 28.04
C ASP A 223 -8.34 4.64 27.08
N ASP A 224 -8.25 4.96 25.79
CA ASP A 224 -8.96 4.28 24.71
C ASP A 224 -8.18 3.06 24.17
N ASN A 225 -7.20 2.52 24.87
CA ASN A 225 -6.40 1.34 24.46
C ASN A 225 -5.76 1.45 23.06
N VAL A 226 -5.23 2.62 22.72
CA VAL A 226 -4.38 2.83 21.54
C VAL A 226 -2.92 2.92 21.99
N MET A 227 -2.07 2.08 21.40
CA MET A 227 -0.71 1.78 21.90
C MET A 227 0.40 2.65 21.28
N TYR A 228 0.13 3.31 20.15
CA TYR A 228 1.15 4.07 19.40
C TYR A 228 0.61 5.35 18.76
N ILE A 229 1.08 6.52 19.25
CA ILE A 229 0.63 7.90 18.87
C ILE A 229 1.63 9.04 19.23
N PHE A 230 2.24 9.13 20.45
CA PHE A 230 3.31 10.10 20.90
C PHE A 230 4.36 9.54 21.93
N ARG A 231 5.68 9.74 21.77
CA ARG A 231 6.75 9.27 22.70
C ARG A 231 7.02 10.33 23.76
N THR A 232 6.79 10.00 25.03
CA THR A 232 7.36 10.73 26.16
C THR A 232 8.31 9.81 26.92
N GLN A 233 9.46 10.34 27.38
CA GLN A 233 10.38 9.62 28.27
C GLN A 233 9.85 9.60 29.72
N SER A 234 8.58 9.24 29.95
CA SER A 234 8.06 9.11 31.31
C SER A 234 7.88 7.64 31.68
N ASN A 235 8.38 7.25 32.85
CA ASN A 235 8.21 5.91 33.43
C ASN A 235 6.75 5.61 33.85
N ALA A 236 5.77 6.40 33.42
CA ALA A 236 4.38 6.30 33.88
C ALA A 236 3.56 5.26 33.12
N ASN A 237 3.80 5.07 31.81
CA ASN A 237 3.06 4.13 30.95
C ASN A 237 4.04 3.25 30.16
N PRO A 238 4.47 2.09 30.69
CA PRO A 238 5.49 1.24 30.06
C PRO A 238 5.03 0.56 28.76
N ASP A 239 3.71 0.46 28.54
CA ASP A 239 3.13 -0.22 27.37
C ASP A 239 2.93 0.70 26.15
N PHE A 240 3.22 2.00 26.28
CA PHE A 240 3.08 2.97 25.21
C PHE A 240 4.33 3.05 24.33
N MET A 241 4.18 2.85 23.01
CA MET A 241 5.31 2.60 22.11
C MET A 241 5.96 3.85 21.50
N GLY A 242 5.28 5.00 21.49
CA GLY A 242 5.82 6.27 20.99
C GLY A 242 5.12 6.81 19.74
N PHE A 243 5.85 7.52 18.88
CA PHE A 243 5.35 8.11 17.61
C PHE A 243 6.40 8.51 16.62
N ARG A 244 5.90 8.79 15.42
CA ARG A 244 6.56 9.55 14.39
C ARG A 244 5.59 10.56 13.79
N VAL A 245 6.13 11.66 13.29
CA VAL A 245 5.38 12.77 12.70
C VAL A 245 5.51 12.72 11.20
N ILE A 246 4.39 12.84 10.50
CA ILE A 246 4.39 13.12 9.06
C ILE A 246 4.40 14.64 8.92
N TYR A 247 5.39 15.16 8.21
CA TYR A 247 5.49 16.58 7.98
C TYR A 247 4.49 16.99 6.89
N SER A 248 3.41 17.63 7.30
CA SER A 248 2.35 18.07 6.40
C SER A 248 2.41 19.57 6.14
N LYS A 249 2.09 19.95 4.90
CA LYS A 249 1.91 21.36 4.50
C LYS A 249 0.66 21.53 3.66
N SER A 250 0.12 22.74 3.66
CA SER A 250 -1.05 23.06 2.85
C SER A 250 -0.76 22.81 1.36
N ARG A 251 -1.70 22.15 0.69
CA ARG A 251 -1.69 21.95 -0.76
C ARG A 251 -2.14 23.18 -1.55
N ASN A 252 -2.52 24.27 -0.89
CA ASN A 252 -2.99 25.49 -1.55
C ASN A 252 -1.89 26.57 -1.57
N VAL A 253 -0.74 26.23 -2.14
CA VAL A 253 0.44 27.12 -2.22
C VAL A 253 1.01 27.17 -3.64
N ASN A 254 1.80 28.18 -3.96
CA ASN A 254 2.52 28.22 -5.24
C ASN A 254 3.77 27.32 -5.21
N ASN A 255 4.38 27.06 -6.37
CA ASN A 255 5.55 26.19 -6.47
C ASN A 255 6.78 26.70 -5.70
N GLU A 256 6.96 28.01 -5.57
CA GLU A 256 8.07 28.60 -4.79
C GLU A 256 7.92 28.26 -3.30
N THR A 257 6.73 28.50 -2.75
CA THR A 257 6.40 28.12 -1.37
C THR A 257 6.47 26.61 -1.16
N MET A 258 6.11 25.80 -2.17
CA MET A 258 6.27 24.35 -2.09
C MET A 258 7.76 23.95 -2.00
N GLN A 259 8.64 24.59 -2.76
CA GLN A 259 10.08 24.35 -2.68
C GLN A 259 10.64 24.76 -1.31
N ASP A 260 10.19 25.90 -0.76
CA ASP A 260 10.55 26.34 0.59
C ASP A 260 10.09 25.33 1.65
N ASN A 261 8.86 24.81 1.53
CA ASN A 261 8.31 23.78 2.40
C ASN A 261 9.15 22.49 2.35
N ILE A 262 9.58 22.06 1.16
CA ILE A 262 10.45 20.89 0.98
C ILE A 262 11.84 21.13 1.59
N ALA A 263 12.40 22.33 1.41
CA ALA A 263 13.68 22.70 2.00
C ALA A 263 13.60 22.73 3.54
N GLU A 264 12.49 23.21 4.10
CA GLU A 264 12.21 23.17 5.53
C GLU A 264 12.08 21.72 6.03
N TYR A 265 11.32 20.88 5.31
CA TYR A 265 11.19 19.46 5.62
C TYR A 265 12.55 18.77 5.78
N PHE A 266 13.48 18.95 4.85
CA PHE A 266 14.80 18.33 4.97
C PHE A 266 15.64 18.85 6.13
N LYS A 267 15.52 20.14 6.49
CA LYS A 267 16.17 20.70 7.68
C LYS A 267 15.65 20.03 8.95
N ILE A 268 14.34 19.76 9.02
CA ILE A 268 13.72 19.11 10.17
C ILE A 268 14.05 17.61 10.17
N GLN A 269 14.01 16.94 9.02
CA GLN A 269 14.39 15.53 8.88
C GLN A 269 15.84 15.28 9.30
N GLU A 270 16.76 16.16 8.91
CA GLU A 270 18.18 16.07 9.31
C GLU A 270 18.34 16.24 10.83
N LYS A 271 17.56 17.13 11.44
CA LYS A 271 17.63 17.41 12.87
C LYS A 271 16.94 16.34 13.74
N TYR A 272 15.87 15.73 13.23
CA TYR A 272 15.03 14.77 13.96
C TYR A 272 14.66 13.54 13.11
N PRO A 273 15.64 12.76 12.62
CA PRO A 273 15.40 11.67 11.69
C PRO A 273 14.54 10.54 12.27
N ASP A 274 14.65 10.29 13.57
CA ASP A 274 13.85 9.28 14.27
C ASP A 274 12.40 9.72 14.43
N LEU A 275 12.15 11.02 14.55
CA LEU A 275 10.82 11.59 14.73
C LEU A 275 10.06 11.71 13.42
N ILE A 276 10.68 12.20 12.35
CA ILE A 276 9.95 12.49 11.10
C ILE A 276 9.89 11.23 10.22
N ALA A 277 8.67 10.81 9.90
CA ALA A 277 8.38 9.62 9.09
C ALA A 277 8.38 9.88 7.59
N GLY A 278 8.02 11.10 7.17
CA GLY A 278 7.87 11.45 5.76
C GLY A 278 7.07 12.73 5.55
N PHE A 279 6.49 12.88 4.36
CA PHE A 279 5.87 14.11 3.89
C PHE A 279 4.43 13.89 3.38
N ASP A 280 3.56 14.89 3.57
CA ASP A 280 2.17 14.89 3.11
C ASP A 280 1.68 16.31 2.73
N LEU A 281 0.60 16.39 1.95
CA LEU A 281 -0.09 17.60 1.54
C LEU A 281 -1.55 17.57 2.03
N VAL A 282 -1.92 18.57 2.82
CA VAL A 282 -3.23 18.66 3.53
C VAL A 282 -4.06 19.87 3.09
N GLY A 283 -5.30 19.94 3.61
CA GLY A 283 -6.30 20.97 3.31
C GLY A 283 -7.29 20.50 2.24
N GLN A 284 -8.36 21.28 2.03
CA GLN A 284 -9.48 20.88 1.16
C GLN A 284 -9.02 20.47 -0.24
N GLU A 285 -9.16 19.19 -0.56
CA GLU A 285 -8.64 18.61 -1.80
C GLU A 285 -9.42 19.03 -3.06
N ASP A 286 -10.74 19.24 -2.93
CA ASP A 286 -11.62 19.65 -4.04
C ASP A 286 -11.27 21.05 -4.60
N LEU A 287 -10.74 21.96 -3.76
CA LEU A 287 -10.40 23.33 -4.15
C LEU A 287 -8.89 23.61 -4.17
N GLY A 288 -8.09 22.68 -3.64
CA GLY A 288 -6.64 22.77 -3.58
C GLY A 288 -5.93 22.37 -4.87
N GLN A 289 -4.60 22.51 -4.89
CA GLN A 289 -3.80 22.02 -6.02
C GLN A 289 -3.71 20.48 -5.98
N PRO A 290 -3.82 19.82 -7.15
CA PRO A 290 -3.59 18.38 -7.24
C PRO A 290 -2.10 18.05 -7.06
N LEU A 291 -1.79 16.79 -6.72
CA LEU A 291 -0.42 16.31 -6.57
C LEU A 291 0.40 16.51 -7.87
N SER A 292 -0.23 16.31 -9.03
CA SER A 292 0.38 16.56 -10.33
C SER A 292 0.84 18.00 -10.56
N ALA A 293 0.28 19.00 -9.86
CA ALA A 293 0.77 20.38 -9.91
C ALA A 293 2.17 20.54 -9.32
N TYR A 294 2.56 19.63 -8.42
CA TYR A 294 3.86 19.59 -7.74
C TYR A 294 4.70 18.37 -8.16
N ALA A 295 4.36 17.72 -9.27
CA ALA A 295 5.03 16.47 -9.67
C ALA A 295 6.55 16.62 -9.79
N HIS A 296 7.04 17.74 -10.32
CA HIS A 296 8.48 17.98 -10.44
C HIS A 296 9.16 18.07 -9.06
N GLU A 297 8.59 18.86 -8.16
CA GLU A 297 9.08 19.05 -6.80
C GLU A 297 9.03 17.74 -6.00
N LEU A 298 7.93 17.01 -6.05
CA LEU A 298 7.74 15.75 -5.32
C LEU A 298 8.64 14.62 -5.87
N LEU A 299 8.76 14.50 -7.20
CA LEU A 299 9.67 13.52 -7.81
C LEU A 299 11.14 13.77 -7.46
N SER A 300 11.53 15.04 -7.23
CA SER A 300 12.90 15.38 -6.86
C SER A 300 13.31 14.80 -5.49
N ILE A 301 12.34 14.49 -4.63
CA ILE A 301 12.57 13.99 -3.27
C ILE A 301 12.11 12.55 -3.06
N ALA A 302 11.44 11.93 -4.03
CA ALA A 302 10.81 10.61 -3.92
C ALA A 302 11.78 9.48 -3.54
N ASN A 303 13.06 9.57 -3.91
CA ASN A 303 14.07 8.56 -3.54
C ASN A 303 14.62 8.71 -2.11
N GLN A 304 14.30 9.82 -1.42
CA GLN A 304 14.83 10.16 -0.10
C GLN A 304 13.74 10.21 0.98
N THR A 305 12.47 10.20 0.58
CA THR A 305 11.32 10.48 1.44
C THR A 305 10.20 9.47 1.20
N LYS A 306 9.53 9.06 2.28
CA LYS A 306 8.24 8.37 2.20
C LYS A 306 7.11 9.39 2.12
N PHE A 307 6.14 9.11 1.26
CA PHE A 307 4.92 9.91 1.18
C PHE A 307 3.73 9.23 1.85
N PHE A 308 2.81 10.04 2.35
CA PHE A 308 1.58 9.61 3.02
C PHE A 308 0.41 10.48 2.55
N PHE A 309 0.22 10.56 1.22
CA PHE A 309 -0.66 11.58 0.64
C PHE A 309 -2.13 11.42 1.03
N HIS A 310 -2.75 12.52 1.45
CA HIS A 310 -4.19 12.71 1.27
C HIS A 310 -4.53 12.70 -0.23
N ALA A 311 -5.31 11.70 -0.65
CA ALA A 311 -5.68 11.54 -2.04
C ALA A 311 -7.08 10.94 -2.21
N GLY A 312 -7.87 11.59 -3.08
CA GLY A 312 -9.19 11.10 -3.48
C GLY A 312 -10.25 11.21 -2.38
N GLU A 313 -10.11 12.16 -1.46
CA GLU A 313 -11.14 12.52 -0.49
C GLU A 313 -12.26 13.32 -1.17
N THR A 314 -13.01 12.66 -2.08
CA THR A 314 -14.01 13.35 -2.89
C THR A 314 -15.14 12.46 -3.39
N ASN A 315 -16.28 13.09 -3.61
CA ASN A 315 -17.40 12.51 -4.33
C ASN A 315 -17.28 12.62 -5.86
N TRP A 316 -16.42 13.50 -6.38
CA TRP A 316 -16.23 13.65 -7.82
C TRP A 316 -15.59 12.40 -8.46
N TYR A 317 -15.72 12.29 -9.78
CA TYR A 317 -15.13 11.23 -10.58
C TYR A 317 -14.63 11.80 -11.91
N GLY A 318 -13.36 11.53 -12.23
CA GLY A 318 -12.68 12.10 -13.39
C GLY A 318 -12.30 13.58 -13.23
N ALA A 319 -12.31 14.10 -12.01
CA ALA A 319 -11.83 15.43 -11.66
C ALA A 319 -10.35 15.36 -11.23
N SER A 320 -9.70 16.52 -11.12
CA SER A 320 -8.30 16.58 -10.65
C SER A 320 -8.11 15.94 -9.27
N THR A 321 -9.14 16.00 -8.43
CA THR A 321 -9.10 15.51 -7.05
C THR A 321 -9.03 13.99 -6.94
N ASP A 322 -9.93 13.24 -7.58
CA ASP A 322 -9.87 11.78 -7.53
C ASP A 322 -8.67 11.22 -8.33
N LEU A 323 -8.17 11.97 -9.32
CA LEU A 323 -6.94 11.62 -10.04
C LEU A 323 -5.67 11.72 -9.16
N ASN A 324 -5.72 12.41 -8.02
CA ASN A 324 -4.62 12.35 -7.05
C ASN A 324 -4.34 10.92 -6.55
N LEU A 325 -5.30 10.00 -6.62
CA LEU A 325 -5.08 8.59 -6.33
C LEU A 325 -4.07 7.94 -7.28
N ILE A 326 -4.15 8.28 -8.57
CA ILE A 326 -3.20 7.82 -9.58
C ILE A 326 -1.83 8.42 -9.29
N ASP A 327 -1.78 9.73 -9.06
CA ASP A 327 -0.53 10.45 -8.78
C ASP A 327 0.15 9.92 -7.52
N ALA A 328 -0.60 9.67 -6.44
CA ALA A 328 -0.07 9.14 -5.18
C ALA A 328 0.59 7.76 -5.35
N VAL A 329 -0.04 6.87 -6.12
CA VAL A 329 0.51 5.54 -6.43
C VAL A 329 1.74 5.62 -7.35
N LEU A 330 1.74 6.53 -8.33
CA LEU A 330 2.90 6.77 -9.20
C LEU A 330 4.08 7.41 -8.45
N LEU A 331 3.80 8.23 -7.45
CA LEU A 331 4.78 8.82 -6.53
C LEU A 331 5.25 7.85 -5.44
N ASN A 332 4.80 6.59 -5.48
CA ASN A 332 5.18 5.54 -4.54
C ASN A 332 4.85 5.88 -3.08
N THR A 333 3.63 6.39 -2.85
CA THR A 333 3.12 6.63 -1.50
C THR A 333 3.11 5.34 -0.65
N SER A 334 3.40 5.49 0.64
CA SER A 334 3.39 4.36 1.59
C SER A 334 1.98 4.03 2.09
N ARG A 335 1.14 5.06 2.24
CA ARG A 335 -0.30 4.95 2.56
C ARG A 335 -1.08 6.03 1.81
N ILE A 336 -2.40 5.88 1.74
CA ILE A 336 -3.31 6.86 1.16
C ILE A 336 -4.30 7.32 2.23
N GLY A 337 -4.29 8.62 2.51
CA GLY A 337 -5.26 9.29 3.36
C GLY A 337 -6.65 9.29 2.72
N HIS A 338 -7.65 8.79 3.45
CA HIS A 338 -9.05 8.59 3.04
C HIS A 338 -9.25 7.59 1.90
N GLY A 339 -8.72 7.88 0.71
CA GLY A 339 -8.95 7.06 -0.49
C GLY A 339 -10.42 6.93 -0.87
N PHE A 340 -11.26 7.93 -0.55
CA PHE A 340 -12.72 7.81 -0.62
C PHE A 340 -13.23 7.51 -2.04
N ALA A 341 -12.59 8.04 -3.07
CA ALA A 341 -12.93 7.82 -4.48
C ALA A 341 -12.34 6.54 -5.09
N ILE A 342 -11.59 5.72 -4.33
CA ILE A 342 -10.74 4.66 -4.89
C ILE A 342 -11.50 3.56 -5.62
N THR A 343 -12.73 3.23 -5.20
CA THR A 343 -13.54 2.20 -5.85
C THR A 343 -14.00 2.60 -7.26
N LYS A 344 -13.80 3.85 -7.65
CA LYS A 344 -14.05 4.36 -9.01
C LYS A 344 -12.84 4.15 -9.94
N HIS A 345 -11.71 3.68 -9.42
CA HIS A 345 -10.42 3.51 -10.11
C HIS A 345 -9.90 2.06 -9.98
N PRO A 346 -10.39 1.11 -10.80
CA PRO A 346 -10.03 -0.32 -10.67
C PRO A 346 -8.53 -0.61 -10.84
N GLU A 347 -7.85 0.07 -11.76
CA GLU A 347 -6.40 -0.09 -11.95
C GLU A 347 -5.61 0.40 -10.72
N VAL A 348 -6.10 1.46 -10.04
CA VAL A 348 -5.48 1.92 -8.79
C VAL A 348 -5.71 0.91 -7.68
N LEU A 349 -6.92 0.33 -7.58
CA LEU A 349 -7.21 -0.75 -6.63
C LEU A 349 -6.29 -1.94 -6.82
N ASP A 350 -6.09 -2.40 -8.05
CA ASP A 350 -5.17 -3.50 -8.35
C ASP A 350 -3.76 -3.18 -7.85
N VAL A 351 -3.26 -1.97 -8.13
CA VAL A 351 -1.93 -1.56 -7.65
C VAL A 351 -1.87 -1.43 -6.13
N VAL A 352 -2.89 -0.89 -5.49
CA VAL A 352 -2.98 -0.79 -4.02
C VAL A 352 -2.92 -2.17 -3.38
N LYS A 353 -3.60 -3.16 -3.97
CA LYS A 353 -3.59 -4.54 -3.50
C LYS A 353 -2.24 -5.23 -3.77
N GLU A 354 -1.69 -5.09 -4.97
CA GLU A 354 -0.39 -5.67 -5.34
C GLU A 354 0.77 -5.10 -4.52
N ARG A 355 0.74 -3.78 -4.25
CA ARG A 355 1.80 -3.07 -3.52
C ARG A 355 1.56 -2.93 -2.03
N GLU A 356 0.43 -3.46 -1.52
CA GLU A 356 0.09 -3.41 -0.09
C GLU A 356 0.06 -1.96 0.47
N ILE A 357 -0.53 -1.03 -0.28
CA ILE A 357 -0.63 0.38 0.13
C ILE A 357 -1.88 0.56 0.97
N ALA A 358 -1.74 0.77 2.28
CA ALA A 358 -2.92 0.88 3.14
C ALA A 358 -3.75 2.14 2.88
N ILE A 359 -5.07 1.97 2.85
CA ILE A 359 -6.06 3.05 2.84
C ILE A 359 -6.44 3.39 4.28
N GLU A 360 -6.33 4.67 4.64
CA GLU A 360 -6.64 5.20 5.97
C GLU A 360 -8.12 5.59 6.03
N LEU A 361 -8.94 4.75 6.67
CA LEU A 361 -10.39 4.95 6.79
C LEU A 361 -10.71 5.91 7.95
N ASN A 362 -11.31 7.06 7.61
CA ASN A 362 -11.75 8.10 8.53
C ASN A 362 -13.28 8.29 8.46
N PRO A 363 -14.08 7.33 8.95
CA PRO A 363 -15.52 7.30 8.70
C PRO A 363 -16.26 8.51 9.28
N LEU A 364 -15.89 8.99 10.48
CA LEU A 364 -16.54 10.17 11.05
C LEU A 364 -16.22 11.43 10.26
N SER A 365 -14.95 11.62 9.90
CA SER A 365 -14.51 12.73 9.04
C SER A 365 -15.30 12.73 7.72
N ASN A 366 -15.35 11.58 7.03
CA ASN A 366 -16.04 11.46 5.76
C ASN A 366 -17.55 11.73 5.86
N GLN A 367 -18.20 11.35 6.97
CA GLN A 367 -19.61 11.68 7.19
C GLN A 367 -19.81 13.16 7.51
N VAL A 368 -19.05 13.70 8.46
CA VAL A 368 -19.19 15.08 8.91
C VAL A 368 -18.87 16.05 7.78
N LEU A 369 -17.82 15.79 7.00
CA LEU A 369 -17.44 16.58 5.82
C LEU A 369 -18.33 16.33 4.59
N LYS A 370 -19.46 15.64 4.76
CA LYS A 370 -20.52 15.44 3.75
C LYS A 370 -20.10 14.63 2.51
N LEU A 371 -19.16 13.69 2.65
CA LEU A 371 -18.85 12.74 1.58
C LEU A 371 -19.89 11.62 1.52
N VAL A 372 -20.43 11.20 2.67
CA VAL A 372 -21.49 10.19 2.75
C VAL A 372 -22.40 10.44 3.95
N ASP A 373 -23.71 10.39 3.76
CA ASP A 373 -24.66 10.59 4.86
C ASP A 373 -24.84 9.32 5.70
N ASP A 374 -24.99 8.16 5.04
CA ASP A 374 -25.20 6.85 5.66
C ASP A 374 -23.97 5.97 5.49
N LEU A 375 -23.28 5.66 6.61
CA LEU A 375 -22.00 4.96 6.59
C LEU A 375 -22.06 3.52 6.08
N ARG A 376 -23.25 2.94 5.91
CA ARG A 376 -23.40 1.65 5.19
C ARG A 376 -23.02 1.74 3.72
N ASN A 377 -23.07 2.95 3.15
CA ASN A 377 -22.67 3.22 1.76
C ASN A 377 -21.21 3.69 1.65
N HIS A 378 -20.46 3.68 2.76
CA HIS A 378 -19.07 4.08 2.77
C HIS A 378 -18.21 3.08 1.98
N VAL A 379 -17.24 3.58 1.21
CA VAL A 379 -16.39 2.74 0.35
C VAL A 379 -15.56 1.70 1.12
N GLY A 380 -15.31 1.97 2.41
CA GLY A 380 -14.67 1.06 3.35
C GLY A 380 -15.32 -0.33 3.38
N ALA A 381 -16.64 -0.44 3.17
CA ALA A 381 -17.33 -1.74 3.13
C ALA A 381 -16.83 -2.62 1.98
N SER A 382 -16.67 -2.03 0.78
CA SER A 382 -16.13 -2.73 -0.39
C SER A 382 -14.66 -3.10 -0.23
N LEU A 383 -13.87 -2.23 0.41
CA LEU A 383 -12.45 -2.47 0.67
C LEU A 383 -12.25 -3.61 1.68
N ILE A 384 -13.02 -3.61 2.77
CA ILE A 384 -13.01 -4.66 3.80
C ILE A 384 -13.42 -6.00 3.20
N ALA A 385 -14.54 -6.04 2.47
CA ALA A 385 -15.04 -7.24 1.80
C ALA A 385 -14.04 -7.79 0.76
N GLY A 386 -13.36 -6.90 0.05
CA GLY A 386 -12.37 -7.25 -0.97
C GLY A 386 -10.97 -7.62 -0.43
N GLY A 387 -10.76 -7.60 0.88
CA GLY A 387 -9.47 -7.91 1.50
C GLY A 387 -8.38 -6.91 1.18
N PHE A 388 -8.74 -5.63 0.99
CA PHE A 388 -7.76 -4.58 0.73
C PHE A 388 -7.02 -4.16 2.00
N PRO A 389 -5.78 -3.70 1.89
CA PRO A 389 -5.02 -3.17 3.01
C PRO A 389 -5.70 -1.90 3.53
N VAL A 390 -6.28 -1.96 4.73
CA VAL A 390 -6.98 -0.84 5.36
C VAL A 390 -6.57 -0.67 6.82
N VAL A 391 -6.54 0.56 7.29
CA VAL A 391 -6.37 0.94 8.70
C VAL A 391 -7.50 1.89 9.10
N VAL A 392 -7.98 1.81 10.34
CA VAL A 392 -9.05 2.69 10.85
C VAL A 392 -8.42 3.75 11.75
N THR A 393 -8.80 5.00 11.53
CA THR A 393 -8.23 6.16 12.20
C THR A 393 -9.31 7.24 12.39
N CYS A 394 -9.00 8.32 13.13
CA CYS A 394 -10.01 9.27 13.63
C CYS A 394 -9.94 10.68 13.03
N ASP A 395 -8.88 10.98 12.28
CA ASP A 395 -8.63 12.30 11.70
C ASP A 395 -8.56 13.42 12.76
N ASP A 396 -9.60 14.27 12.85
CA ASP A 396 -9.73 15.42 13.76
C ASP A 396 -10.83 15.25 14.84
N PRO A 397 -10.74 14.27 15.77
CA PRO A 397 -11.80 13.99 16.75
C PRO A 397 -12.22 15.21 17.58
N SER A 398 -11.34 16.20 17.77
CA SER A 398 -11.65 17.48 18.42
C SER A 398 -12.87 18.17 17.80
N PHE A 399 -13.00 18.13 16.49
CA PHE A 399 -13.98 18.94 15.79
C PHE A 399 -15.31 18.24 15.61
N TRP A 400 -15.30 16.90 15.56
CA TRP A 400 -16.51 16.09 15.45
C TRP A 400 -17.20 15.85 16.79
N GLY A 401 -16.54 16.17 17.92
CA GLY A 401 -17.01 15.84 19.26
C GLY A 401 -16.74 14.39 19.67
N ALA A 402 -15.81 13.71 19.00
CA ALA A 402 -15.37 12.36 19.31
C ALA A 402 -14.21 12.37 20.33
N LYS A 403 -13.78 11.18 20.76
CA LYS A 403 -12.61 10.98 21.63
C LYS A 403 -11.92 9.68 21.30
N GLY A 404 -10.60 9.72 21.16
CA GLY A 404 -9.80 8.54 20.80
C GLY A 404 -10.22 7.98 19.45
N LEU A 405 -10.20 6.66 19.33
CA LEU A 405 -10.37 5.91 18.09
C LEU A 405 -11.60 4.97 18.10
N SER A 406 -12.20 4.73 19.27
CA SER A 406 -13.32 3.78 19.42
C SER A 406 -14.58 4.15 18.64
N TYR A 407 -14.84 5.43 18.39
CA TYR A 407 -16.03 5.84 17.62
C TYR A 407 -15.92 5.41 16.16
N ASP A 408 -14.80 5.71 15.51
CA ASP A 408 -14.53 5.28 14.14
C ASP A 408 -14.51 3.75 14.01
N TRP A 409 -13.93 3.05 14.99
CA TRP A 409 -13.98 1.59 15.06
C TRP A 409 -15.40 1.04 15.17
N TYR A 410 -16.25 1.65 16.00
CA TYR A 410 -17.66 1.28 16.10
C TYR A 410 -18.39 1.49 14.76
N MET A 411 -18.16 2.63 14.11
CA MET A 411 -18.76 2.92 12.81
C MET A 411 -18.33 1.91 11.74
N VAL A 412 -17.03 1.60 11.66
CA VAL A 412 -16.52 0.58 10.74
C VAL A 412 -17.13 -0.78 11.06
N PHE A 413 -17.07 -1.21 12.31
CA PHE A 413 -17.50 -2.55 12.71
C PHE A 413 -19.00 -2.78 12.52
N MET A 414 -19.83 -1.77 12.79
CA MET A 414 -21.28 -1.89 12.64
C MET A 414 -21.75 -1.65 11.19
N ALA A 415 -21.16 -0.70 10.46
CA ALA A 415 -21.68 -0.27 9.16
C ALA A 415 -20.95 -0.88 7.96
N MET A 416 -19.66 -1.19 8.08
CA MET A 416 -18.80 -1.57 6.95
C MET A 416 -18.35 -3.02 6.97
N THR A 417 -18.60 -3.75 8.06
CA THR A 417 -18.35 -5.20 8.12
C THR A 417 -19.66 -5.98 7.93
N PRO A 418 -19.59 -7.24 7.47
CA PRO A 418 -20.76 -8.10 7.44
C PRO A 418 -21.43 -8.24 8.81
N ARG A 419 -22.72 -8.57 8.80
CA ARG A 419 -23.48 -8.86 10.03
C ARG A 419 -22.80 -9.93 10.88
N ASP A 420 -22.23 -10.95 10.25
CA ASP A 420 -21.46 -12.05 10.84
C ASP A 420 -19.95 -11.79 10.92
N GLY A 421 -19.48 -10.60 10.52
CA GLY A 421 -18.10 -10.18 10.70
C GLY A 421 -17.75 -10.06 12.19
N ASP A 422 -16.64 -10.65 12.61
CA ASP A 422 -16.42 -10.93 14.02
C ASP A 422 -15.05 -10.44 14.54
N LEU A 423 -14.59 -10.97 15.68
CA LEU A 423 -13.34 -10.56 16.34
C LEU A 423 -12.12 -10.63 15.41
N ARG A 424 -12.14 -11.51 14.40
CA ARG A 424 -11.04 -11.61 13.43
C ARG A 424 -10.83 -10.32 12.65
N ILE A 425 -11.90 -9.64 12.25
CA ILE A 425 -11.80 -8.37 11.52
C ILE A 425 -11.18 -7.31 12.43
N LEU A 426 -11.67 -7.19 13.67
CA LEU A 426 -11.13 -6.23 14.65
C LEU A 426 -9.65 -6.49 14.94
N LYS A 427 -9.27 -7.77 15.10
CA LYS A 427 -7.88 -8.18 15.29
C LYS A 427 -7.02 -7.85 14.06
N GLN A 428 -7.53 -8.09 12.84
CA GLN A 428 -6.82 -7.73 11.62
C GLN A 428 -6.63 -6.21 11.48
N LEU A 429 -7.63 -5.40 11.81
CA LEU A 429 -7.51 -3.94 11.78
C LEU A 429 -6.46 -3.43 12.77
N ALA A 430 -6.40 -3.99 13.98
CA ALA A 430 -5.35 -3.69 14.95
C ALA A 430 -3.95 -4.07 14.40
N LEU A 431 -3.82 -5.27 13.82
CA LEU A 431 -2.55 -5.73 13.25
C LEU A 431 -2.10 -4.86 12.04
N ASN A 432 -3.04 -4.50 11.17
CA ASN A 432 -2.79 -3.62 10.02
C ASN A 432 -2.21 -2.27 10.47
N SER A 433 -2.72 -1.71 11.58
CA SER A 433 -2.22 -0.43 12.09
C SER A 433 -0.73 -0.47 12.49
N PHE A 434 -0.19 -1.64 12.87
CA PHE A 434 1.25 -1.80 13.08
C PHE A 434 1.99 -2.09 11.79
N LEU A 435 1.44 -3.01 10.97
CA LEU A 435 2.04 -3.45 9.71
C LEU A 435 2.31 -2.28 8.75
N TYR A 436 1.37 -1.34 8.68
CA TYR A 436 1.46 -0.18 7.79
C TYR A 436 1.97 1.08 8.49
N SER A 437 2.42 0.98 9.75
CA SER A 437 3.03 2.09 10.47
C SER A 437 4.40 2.47 9.90
N SER A 438 4.96 3.59 10.37
CA SER A 438 6.32 4.00 10.07
C SER A 438 7.33 3.57 11.15
N LEU A 439 6.94 2.66 12.04
CA LEU A 439 7.80 2.10 13.09
C LEU A 439 9.04 1.43 12.47
N THR A 440 10.17 1.55 13.15
CA THR A 440 11.35 0.74 12.81
C THR A 440 11.19 -0.67 13.40
N ALA A 441 11.94 -1.64 12.91
CA ALA A 441 11.90 -3.00 13.47
C ALA A 441 12.33 -3.06 14.96
N GLU A 442 13.05 -2.05 15.45
CA GLU A 442 13.44 -1.93 16.87
C GLU A 442 12.32 -1.31 17.73
N ASP A 443 11.46 -0.47 17.13
CA ASP A 443 10.33 0.20 17.80
C ASP A 443 9.01 -0.58 17.66
N MET A 444 8.95 -1.53 16.72
CA MET A 444 7.87 -2.52 16.66
C MET A 444 7.80 -3.22 18.01
N PRO A 445 6.60 -3.46 18.55
CA PRO A 445 6.52 -4.06 19.86
C PRO A 445 7.19 -5.42 19.73
N HIS A 446 8.19 -5.71 20.58
CA HIS A 446 8.52 -7.08 20.94
C HIS A 446 7.29 -7.62 21.67
N SER A 447 6.25 -7.89 20.90
CA SER A 447 4.93 -8.07 21.46
C SER A 447 4.97 -9.39 22.18
N ASN A 448 4.86 -9.32 23.50
CA ASN A 448 4.38 -10.44 24.30
C ASN A 448 2.93 -10.84 23.93
N ILE A 449 2.35 -10.28 22.85
CA ILE A 449 1.08 -10.70 22.24
C ILE A 449 1.30 -11.93 21.33
N PHE A 450 2.53 -12.21 20.90
CA PHE A 450 2.91 -13.51 20.33
C PHE A 450 4.27 -13.94 20.89
N THR A 451 4.28 -14.55 22.08
CA THR A 451 5.45 -15.34 22.51
C THR A 451 5.46 -16.66 21.74
N MET A 452 5.74 -16.59 20.44
CA MET A 452 6.25 -17.76 19.74
C MET A 452 7.72 -17.87 20.08
N THR A 453 8.11 -18.98 20.67
CA THR A 453 9.52 -19.36 20.76
C THR A 453 10.15 -19.34 19.36
N ALA A 454 11.47 -19.17 19.25
CA ALA A 454 12.15 -19.23 17.95
C ALA A 454 11.86 -20.55 17.19
N GLU A 455 11.56 -21.62 17.91
CA GLU A 455 11.12 -22.91 17.36
C GLU A 455 9.71 -22.85 16.76
N GLU A 456 8.76 -22.23 17.46
CA GLU A 456 7.38 -22.05 16.97
C GLU A 456 7.30 -21.06 15.80
N LEU A 457 8.11 -20.00 15.83
CA LEU A 457 8.22 -19.04 14.72
C LEU A 457 8.72 -19.73 13.45
N ASN A 458 9.78 -20.55 13.57
CA ASN A 458 10.31 -21.34 12.46
C ASN A 458 9.24 -22.28 11.89
N LYS A 459 8.53 -23.00 12.77
CA LYS A 459 7.45 -23.92 12.37
C LYS A 459 6.34 -23.18 11.62
N ASN A 460 5.99 -21.97 12.06
CA ASN A 460 4.95 -21.17 11.43
C ASN A 460 5.35 -20.61 10.06
N ILE A 461 6.62 -20.25 9.84
CA ILE A 461 7.12 -19.87 8.50
C ILE A 461 6.89 -21.03 7.52
N PHE A 462 7.24 -22.25 7.90
CA PHE A 462 7.02 -23.42 7.05
C PHE A 462 5.52 -23.72 6.87
N ALA A 463 4.72 -23.65 7.94
CA ALA A 463 3.28 -23.87 7.88
C ALA A 463 2.56 -22.88 6.95
N ALA A 464 2.92 -21.59 7.00
CA ALA A 464 2.37 -20.56 6.12
C ALA A 464 2.67 -20.85 4.63
N ILE A 465 3.87 -21.34 4.33
CA ILE A 465 4.25 -21.73 2.96
C ILE A 465 3.52 -23.01 2.52
N GLU A 466 3.36 -23.98 3.42
CA GLU A 466 2.60 -25.21 3.19
C GLU A 466 1.10 -24.95 2.98
N SER A 467 0.51 -23.96 3.65
CA SER A 467 -0.89 -23.55 3.45
C SER A 467 -1.07 -22.58 2.28
N SER A 468 0.01 -22.08 1.68
CA SER A 468 -0.02 -21.00 0.67
C SER A 468 -0.62 -19.68 1.20
N ASP A 469 -0.50 -19.41 2.51
CA ASP A 469 -0.96 -18.18 3.14
C ASP A 469 0.13 -17.08 3.10
N ALA A 470 0.02 -16.21 2.10
CA ALA A 470 0.95 -15.09 1.92
C ALA A 470 0.80 -14.01 3.00
N VAL A 471 -0.41 -13.83 3.56
CA VAL A 471 -0.67 -12.82 4.59
C VAL A 471 -0.01 -13.24 5.89
N LEU A 472 -0.23 -14.48 6.32
CA LEU A 472 0.42 -15.05 7.51
C LEU A 472 1.94 -15.03 7.36
N LEU A 473 2.47 -15.42 6.20
CA LEU A 473 3.90 -15.36 5.94
C LEU A 473 4.42 -13.92 6.08
N ARG A 474 3.74 -12.92 5.51
CA ARG A 474 4.13 -11.50 5.62
C ARG A 474 4.09 -11.01 7.06
N THR A 475 3.05 -11.36 7.81
CA THR A 475 2.92 -11.00 9.23
C THR A 475 4.07 -11.57 10.04
N ILE A 476 4.41 -12.86 9.83
CA ILE A 476 5.54 -13.50 10.51
C ILE A 476 6.87 -12.84 10.11
N LEU A 477 7.03 -12.52 8.82
CA LEU A 477 8.26 -11.91 8.32
C LEU A 477 8.45 -10.45 8.75
N ALA A 478 7.38 -9.75 9.15
CA ALA A 478 7.43 -8.36 9.60
C ALA A 478 8.43 -8.14 10.76
N ASP A 479 8.57 -9.12 11.65
CA ASP A 479 9.54 -9.11 12.76
C ASP A 479 10.99 -9.41 12.32
N LYS A 480 11.24 -9.45 11.01
CA LYS A 480 12.52 -9.82 10.36
C LYS A 480 13.16 -11.07 10.99
N PRO A 481 12.40 -12.18 11.14
CA PRO A 481 12.98 -13.42 11.62
C PRO A 481 14.10 -13.86 10.67
N ASN A 482 15.00 -14.70 11.18
CA ASN A 482 15.97 -15.32 10.30
C ASN A 482 15.26 -16.24 9.29
N VAL A 483 15.16 -15.80 8.04
CA VAL A 483 14.53 -16.56 6.94
C VAL A 483 15.43 -17.66 6.36
N ASN A 484 16.70 -17.67 6.75
CA ASN A 484 17.72 -18.63 6.32
C ASN A 484 17.81 -19.85 7.28
N ILE A 485 16.66 -20.25 7.81
CA ILE A 485 16.46 -21.45 8.63
C ILE A 485 16.26 -22.68 7.75
N VAL A 486 16.29 -23.86 8.38
CA VAL A 486 16.04 -25.14 7.70
C VAL A 486 15.10 -26.03 8.52
N ASP A 487 14.30 -26.83 7.82
CA ASP A 487 13.47 -27.88 8.41
C ASP A 487 14.28 -29.17 8.70
N GLU A 488 13.58 -30.23 9.12
CA GLU A 488 14.15 -31.56 9.40
C GLU A 488 14.83 -32.20 8.18
N ASN A 489 14.43 -31.82 6.95
CA ASN A 489 15.01 -32.26 5.69
C ASN A 489 16.15 -31.35 5.20
N LEU A 490 16.55 -30.39 6.02
CA LEU A 490 17.52 -29.35 5.70
C LEU A 490 17.06 -28.43 4.54
N MET A 491 15.75 -28.30 4.34
CA MET A 491 15.12 -27.40 3.37
C MET A 491 14.87 -26.03 3.96
N THR A 492 15.17 -24.96 3.21
CA THR A 492 14.86 -23.58 3.59
C THR A 492 13.41 -23.21 3.23
N PRO A 493 12.82 -22.19 3.87
CA PRO A 493 11.54 -21.62 3.47
C PRO A 493 11.50 -21.25 1.98
N LEU A 494 12.58 -20.66 1.47
CA LEU A 494 12.72 -20.29 0.07
C LEU A 494 12.69 -21.50 -0.88
N GLN A 495 13.26 -22.64 -0.47
CA GLN A 495 13.20 -23.89 -1.22
C GLN A 495 11.78 -24.48 -1.27
N HIS A 496 11.04 -24.43 -0.16
CA HIS A 496 9.63 -24.83 -0.10
C HIS A 496 8.75 -23.97 -1.01
N ALA A 497 8.87 -22.63 -0.91
CA ALA A 497 8.13 -21.70 -1.76
C ALA A 497 8.47 -21.89 -3.25
N ALA A 498 9.75 -22.15 -3.57
CA ALA A 498 10.20 -22.43 -4.93
C ALA A 498 9.66 -23.76 -5.47
N TYR A 499 9.58 -24.80 -4.64
CA TYR A 499 9.01 -26.11 -5.04
C TYR A 499 7.51 -26.01 -5.32
N LYS A 500 6.78 -25.23 -4.51
CA LYS A 500 5.37 -24.91 -4.75
C LYS A 500 5.13 -24.09 -6.01
N GLY A 501 6.15 -23.37 -6.48
CA GLY A 501 6.01 -22.44 -7.60
C GLY A 501 5.25 -21.18 -7.23
N SER A 502 5.25 -20.77 -5.95
CA SER A 502 4.59 -19.52 -5.51
C SER A 502 5.54 -18.34 -5.68
N LYS A 503 5.31 -17.52 -6.70
CA LYS A 503 6.13 -16.33 -6.98
C LYS A 503 6.06 -15.31 -5.86
N ASP A 504 4.87 -15.06 -5.32
CA ASP A 504 4.66 -14.02 -4.31
C ASP A 504 5.40 -14.35 -3.01
N MET A 505 5.36 -15.61 -2.59
CA MET A 505 6.11 -16.08 -1.41
C MET A 505 7.62 -16.09 -1.64
N VAL A 506 8.07 -16.45 -2.84
CA VAL A 506 9.49 -16.39 -3.20
C VAL A 506 9.97 -14.95 -3.18
N GLN A 507 9.22 -14.02 -3.79
CA GLN A 507 9.56 -12.60 -3.79
C GLN A 507 9.61 -12.06 -2.36
N MET A 508 8.59 -12.36 -1.55
CA MET A 508 8.54 -11.95 -0.15
C MET A 508 9.75 -12.45 0.64
N LEU A 509 10.07 -13.75 0.58
CA LEU A 509 11.23 -14.29 1.29
C LEU A 509 12.55 -13.65 0.83
N LEU A 510 12.70 -13.36 -0.47
CA LEU A 510 13.86 -12.67 -1.02
C LEU A 510 13.95 -11.22 -0.52
N ASP A 511 12.82 -10.50 -0.46
CA ASP A 511 12.74 -9.12 0.05
C ASP A 511 13.15 -9.04 1.53
N TYR A 512 12.87 -10.10 2.31
CA TYR A 512 13.30 -10.26 3.70
C TYR A 512 14.70 -10.89 3.87
N GLY A 513 15.49 -10.96 2.80
CA GLY A 513 16.91 -11.34 2.87
C GLY A 513 17.19 -12.85 2.83
N ALA A 514 16.27 -13.66 2.28
CA ALA A 514 16.55 -15.07 2.03
C ALA A 514 17.68 -15.21 1.02
N ASP A 515 18.69 -16.02 1.34
CA ASP A 515 19.82 -16.29 0.45
C ASP A 515 19.40 -17.33 -0.60
N PRO A 516 19.29 -16.95 -1.90
CA PRO A 516 18.88 -17.86 -2.96
C PRO A 516 19.90 -18.97 -3.24
N ASN A 517 21.11 -18.87 -2.69
CA ASN A 517 22.19 -19.83 -2.83
C ASN A 517 22.40 -20.70 -1.59
N LEU A 518 21.65 -20.48 -0.51
CA LEU A 518 21.72 -21.30 0.69
C LEU A 518 21.26 -22.73 0.37
N CYS A 519 22.17 -23.68 0.52
CA CYS A 519 21.94 -25.08 0.15
C CYS A 519 22.47 -25.99 1.26
N LYS A 520 21.59 -26.38 2.18
CA LYS A 520 21.86 -27.39 3.22
C LYS A 520 21.13 -28.71 2.97
N HIS A 521 20.26 -28.76 1.96
CA HIS A 521 19.48 -29.93 1.59
C HIS A 521 20.36 -31.17 1.39
N GLN A 522 19.91 -32.33 1.86
CA GLN A 522 20.68 -33.59 1.86
C GLN A 522 21.23 -34.00 0.48
N HIS A 523 20.55 -33.61 -0.59
CA HIS A 523 20.94 -33.91 -1.97
C HIS A 523 21.49 -32.70 -2.75
N ASN A 524 21.88 -31.62 -2.07
CA ASN A 524 22.40 -30.39 -2.66
C ASN A 524 21.45 -29.71 -3.68
N TYR A 525 20.13 -29.80 -3.47
CA TYR A 525 19.17 -29.08 -4.30
C TYR A 525 19.09 -27.63 -3.83
N THR A 526 19.32 -26.66 -4.73
CA THR A 526 19.14 -25.23 -4.45
C THR A 526 17.69 -24.80 -4.68
N ALA A 527 17.30 -23.60 -4.22
CA ALA A 527 15.99 -23.03 -4.53
C ALA A 527 15.70 -23.02 -6.05
N LEU A 528 16.71 -22.73 -6.87
CA LEU A 528 16.57 -22.74 -8.33
C LEU A 528 16.32 -24.15 -8.91
N HIS A 529 16.84 -25.21 -8.28
CA HIS A 529 16.50 -26.58 -8.69
C HIS A 529 15.02 -26.89 -8.42
N PHE A 530 14.51 -26.52 -7.25
CA PHE A 530 13.10 -26.70 -6.91
C PHE A 530 12.18 -25.86 -7.80
N ALA A 531 12.55 -24.62 -8.10
CA ALA A 531 11.85 -23.79 -9.07
C ALA A 531 11.80 -24.45 -10.46
N GLY A 532 12.93 -25.01 -10.92
CA GLY A 532 13.00 -25.75 -12.18
C GLY A 532 12.11 -27.00 -12.20
N LEU A 533 11.96 -27.69 -11.06
CA LEU A 533 11.06 -28.84 -10.90
C LEU A 533 9.57 -28.44 -10.80
N SER A 534 9.25 -27.27 -10.26
CA SER A 534 7.87 -26.76 -10.15
C SER A 534 7.26 -26.43 -11.52
N GLY A 535 8.10 -26.12 -12.51
CA GLY A 535 7.69 -25.66 -13.83
C GLY A 535 7.32 -24.17 -13.88
N ASN A 536 7.38 -23.44 -12.77
CA ASN A 536 7.13 -22.00 -12.74
C ASN A 536 8.37 -21.20 -13.17
N PHE A 537 8.32 -20.68 -14.41
CA PHE A 537 9.42 -19.91 -14.98
C PHE A 537 9.58 -18.52 -14.35
N GLU A 538 8.52 -17.95 -13.76
CA GLU A 538 8.58 -16.66 -13.08
C GLU A 538 9.35 -16.76 -11.76
N VAL A 539 9.16 -17.86 -11.03
CA VAL A 539 9.97 -18.18 -9.84
C VAL A 539 11.44 -18.37 -10.22
N CYS A 540 11.72 -19.08 -11.31
CA CYS A 540 13.09 -19.21 -11.81
C CYS A 540 13.72 -17.83 -12.10
N LEU A 541 12.96 -16.94 -12.75
CA LEU A 541 13.42 -15.59 -13.05
C LEU A 541 13.64 -14.75 -11.79
N ALA A 542 12.73 -14.79 -10.81
CA ALA A 542 12.85 -14.06 -9.54
C ALA A 542 14.12 -14.49 -8.77
N LEU A 543 14.36 -15.80 -8.66
CA LEU A 543 15.56 -16.33 -8.02
C LEU A 543 16.85 -15.91 -8.75
N LEU A 544 16.85 -15.94 -10.09
CA LEU A 544 18.01 -15.51 -10.89
C LEU A 544 18.29 -14.01 -10.73
N ILE A 545 17.24 -13.18 -10.69
CA ILE A 545 17.34 -11.74 -10.40
C ILE A 545 17.93 -11.50 -9.01
N ALA A 546 17.55 -12.31 -8.02
CA ALA A 546 18.12 -12.25 -6.68
C ALA A 546 19.55 -12.83 -6.57
N GLY A 547 20.14 -13.30 -7.68
CA GLY A 547 21.52 -13.80 -7.71
C GLY A 547 21.68 -15.30 -7.49
N ALA A 548 20.64 -16.11 -7.72
CA ALA A 548 20.76 -17.56 -7.74
C ALA A 548 21.76 -18.03 -8.81
N ARG A 549 22.69 -18.91 -8.43
CA ARG A 549 23.70 -19.44 -9.35
C ARG A 549 23.13 -20.59 -10.19
N ALA A 550 23.00 -20.35 -11.50
CA ALA A 550 22.47 -21.34 -12.46
C ALA A 550 23.37 -22.58 -12.66
N GLU A 551 24.68 -22.42 -12.45
CA GLU A 551 25.70 -23.46 -12.72
C GLU A 551 25.87 -24.47 -11.58
N VAL A 552 25.23 -24.24 -10.42
CA VAL A 552 25.36 -25.14 -9.27
C VAL A 552 24.71 -26.49 -9.60
N THR A 553 25.41 -27.58 -9.27
CA THR A 553 24.91 -28.94 -9.44
C THR A 553 24.46 -29.57 -8.14
N ASN A 554 23.42 -30.40 -8.21
CA ASN A 554 22.98 -31.25 -7.11
C ASN A 554 23.86 -32.52 -6.97
N ALA A 555 23.48 -33.42 -6.04
CA ALA A 555 24.22 -34.65 -5.75
C ALA A 555 24.32 -35.64 -6.94
N VAL A 556 23.48 -35.50 -7.98
CA VAL A 556 23.54 -36.30 -9.21
C VAL A 556 24.25 -35.56 -10.36
N ASN A 557 25.01 -34.51 -10.05
CA ASN A 557 25.74 -33.68 -11.02
C ASN A 557 24.83 -33.05 -12.08
N ARG A 558 23.61 -32.65 -11.70
CA ARG A 558 22.67 -31.96 -12.59
C ARG A 558 22.45 -30.52 -12.13
N THR A 559 22.40 -29.59 -13.09
CA THR A 559 22.03 -28.19 -12.83
C THR A 559 20.51 -28.03 -12.77
N ALA A 560 20.04 -26.89 -12.27
CA ALA A 560 18.61 -26.57 -12.22
C ALA A 560 17.93 -26.63 -13.60
N ALA A 561 18.60 -26.15 -14.65
CA ALA A 561 18.10 -26.24 -16.02
C ALA A 561 18.01 -27.70 -16.50
N GLN A 562 18.95 -28.56 -16.13
CA GLN A 562 18.91 -29.98 -16.49
C GLN A 562 17.79 -30.72 -15.73
N MET A 563 17.51 -30.34 -14.48
CA MET A 563 16.36 -30.86 -13.73
C MET A 563 15.04 -30.41 -14.34
N ALA A 564 14.92 -29.13 -14.72
CA ALA A 564 13.74 -28.64 -15.45
C ALA A 564 13.54 -29.38 -16.78
N ALA A 565 14.62 -29.67 -17.50
CA ALA A 565 14.56 -30.45 -18.74
C ALA A 565 14.12 -31.90 -18.52
N PHE A 566 14.57 -32.54 -17.43
CA PHE A 566 14.19 -33.91 -17.07
C PHE A 566 12.68 -34.05 -16.85
N VAL A 567 12.02 -33.04 -16.29
CA VAL A 567 10.57 -33.03 -16.06
C VAL A 567 9.77 -32.45 -17.25
N GLY A 568 10.46 -31.93 -18.28
CA GLY A 568 9.83 -31.37 -19.50
C GLY A 568 9.44 -29.89 -19.40
N HIS A 569 9.96 -29.15 -18.43
CA HIS A 569 9.66 -27.72 -18.23
C HIS A 569 10.51 -26.80 -19.12
N HIS A 570 10.25 -26.84 -20.44
CA HIS A 570 11.04 -26.13 -21.44
C HIS A 570 11.18 -24.61 -21.22
N LYS A 571 10.14 -23.95 -20.68
CA LYS A 571 10.19 -22.51 -20.37
C LYS A 571 11.21 -22.19 -19.27
N CYS A 572 11.27 -23.02 -18.21
CA CYS A 572 12.25 -22.85 -17.14
C CYS A 572 13.68 -23.07 -17.67
N VAL A 573 13.88 -24.11 -18.50
CA VAL A 573 15.17 -24.35 -19.18
C VAL A 573 15.59 -23.12 -19.99
N ALA A 574 14.66 -22.56 -20.76
CA ALA A 574 14.93 -21.40 -21.58
C ALA A 574 15.30 -20.18 -20.72
N ILE A 575 14.55 -19.87 -19.66
CA ILE A 575 14.86 -18.74 -18.77
C ILE A 575 16.21 -18.91 -18.10
N ILE A 576 16.47 -20.07 -17.49
CA ILE A 576 17.72 -20.33 -16.75
C ILE A 576 18.94 -20.23 -17.66
N ASN A 577 18.90 -20.87 -18.83
CA ASN A 577 20.04 -20.87 -19.76
C ASN A 577 20.25 -19.55 -20.50
N ASN A 578 19.21 -18.70 -20.61
CA ASN A 578 19.28 -17.40 -21.29
C ASN A 578 19.52 -16.22 -20.34
N TYR A 579 19.56 -16.46 -19.04
CA TYR A 579 19.71 -15.39 -18.06
C TYR A 579 21.14 -14.88 -18.03
N VAL A 580 21.28 -13.55 -18.06
CA VAL A 580 22.54 -12.84 -17.86
C VAL A 580 22.32 -11.90 -16.68
N PRO A 581 23.15 -11.93 -15.63
CA PRO A 581 23.01 -11.01 -14.50
C PRO A 581 23.12 -9.55 -14.95
N LYS A 582 22.31 -8.67 -14.36
CA LYS A 582 22.34 -7.23 -14.68
C LYS A 582 23.72 -6.61 -14.41
N SER A 583 24.41 -7.08 -13.36
CA SER A 583 25.78 -6.66 -13.03
C SER A 583 26.79 -6.93 -14.16
N GLU A 584 26.57 -7.93 -15.01
CA GLU A 584 27.41 -8.18 -16.18
C GLU A 584 27.19 -7.13 -17.29
N VAL A 585 25.99 -6.54 -17.37
CA VAL A 585 25.68 -5.43 -18.28
C VAL A 585 26.24 -4.13 -17.70
N ASP A 586 26.02 -3.89 -16.41
CA ASP A 586 26.48 -2.68 -15.71
C ASP A 586 28.01 -2.53 -15.77
N TYR A 587 28.76 -3.63 -15.87
CA TYR A 587 30.21 -3.60 -16.13
C TYR A 587 30.60 -2.74 -17.35
N TYR A 588 29.81 -2.79 -18.42
CA TYR A 588 30.04 -2.02 -19.65
C TYR A 588 29.47 -0.60 -19.58
N ALA A 589 28.64 -0.33 -18.56
CA ALA A 589 27.97 0.94 -18.34
C ALA A 589 28.82 1.95 -17.53
N VAL A 590 29.93 1.47 -16.97
CA VAL A 590 30.90 2.24 -16.18
C VAL A 590 32.24 2.31 -16.90
N VAL A 591 32.97 3.41 -16.74
CA VAL A 591 34.32 3.59 -17.30
C VAL A 591 35.30 2.59 -16.69
N GLN A 592 35.99 1.81 -17.54
CA GLN A 592 36.98 0.83 -17.11
C GLN A 592 38.40 1.24 -17.56
N GLY A 593 39.37 1.19 -16.65
CA GLY A 593 40.79 1.41 -16.96
C GLY A 593 41.09 2.80 -17.54
N TYR A 594 41.63 2.85 -18.77
CA TYR A 594 42.01 4.09 -19.49
C TYR A 594 40.91 4.62 -20.44
N GLN A 595 39.68 4.14 -20.32
CA GLN A 595 38.57 4.63 -21.14
C GLN A 595 38.21 6.08 -20.81
N ALA A 596 37.87 6.87 -21.82
CA ALA A 596 37.34 8.22 -21.62
C ALA A 596 35.82 8.22 -21.31
N GLU A 597 35.10 7.26 -21.89
CA GLU A 597 33.65 7.08 -21.77
C GLU A 597 33.31 5.58 -21.67
N PRO A 598 32.19 5.20 -21.02
CA PRO A 598 31.78 3.80 -20.94
C PRO A 598 31.40 3.23 -22.31
N TYR A 599 31.55 1.92 -22.50
CA TYR A 599 31.16 1.26 -23.76
C TYR A 599 29.65 1.29 -24.02
N LEU A 600 28.85 1.34 -22.95
CA LEU A 600 27.40 1.51 -22.97
C LEU A 600 27.02 2.73 -22.11
N PRO A 601 26.22 3.68 -22.60
CA PRO A 601 25.66 4.72 -21.73
C PRO A 601 24.84 4.14 -20.56
N GLN A 602 25.02 4.67 -19.35
CA GLN A 602 24.39 4.15 -18.13
C GLN A 602 22.86 4.00 -18.24
N PHE A 603 22.19 5.00 -18.83
CA PHE A 603 20.73 4.99 -19.00
C PHE A 603 20.22 3.86 -19.92
N LEU A 604 21.09 3.24 -20.73
CA LEU A 604 20.74 2.10 -21.59
C LEU A 604 20.86 0.74 -20.91
N SER A 605 21.49 0.65 -19.74
CA SER A 605 21.76 -0.65 -19.08
C SER A 605 20.50 -1.50 -18.95
N GLU A 606 19.38 -0.90 -18.52
CA GLU A 606 18.12 -1.63 -18.34
C GLU A 606 17.51 -2.11 -19.67
N SER A 607 17.39 -1.22 -20.66
CA SER A 607 16.91 -1.56 -22.00
C SER A 607 17.78 -2.63 -22.67
N TYR A 608 19.10 -2.56 -22.47
CA TYR A 608 20.06 -3.52 -22.99
C TYR A 608 19.93 -4.88 -22.29
N HIS A 609 19.78 -4.88 -20.97
CA HIS A 609 19.56 -6.11 -20.19
C HIS A 609 18.29 -6.84 -20.66
N LYS A 610 17.18 -6.12 -20.84
CA LYS A 610 15.93 -6.66 -21.42
C LYS A 610 16.15 -7.27 -22.81
N LEU A 611 16.97 -6.63 -23.65
CA LEU A 611 17.31 -7.13 -24.99
C LEU A 611 18.06 -8.47 -24.95
N ILE A 612 19.02 -8.65 -24.04
CA ILE A 612 19.86 -9.86 -24.03
C ILE A 612 19.21 -11.05 -23.31
N ILE A 613 18.38 -10.81 -22.30
CA ILE A 613 17.70 -11.89 -21.56
C ILE A 613 16.44 -12.40 -22.26
N GLN A 614 15.97 -11.73 -23.32
CA GLN A 614 14.81 -12.18 -24.08
C GLN A 614 15.04 -13.60 -24.63
N VAL A 615 14.01 -14.46 -24.53
CA VAL A 615 14.06 -15.85 -25.02
C VAL A 615 13.66 -15.93 -26.50
N ASN A 616 12.77 -15.04 -26.95
CA ASN A 616 12.31 -15.03 -28.34
C ASN A 616 13.32 -14.33 -29.24
N ILE A 617 14.10 -15.14 -29.96
CA ILE A 617 15.11 -14.67 -30.93
C ILE A 617 14.56 -14.52 -32.35
N HIS A 618 13.23 -14.47 -32.55
CA HIS A 618 12.69 -14.22 -33.88
C HIS A 618 13.13 -12.83 -34.37
N PRO A 619 13.76 -12.69 -35.55
CA PRO A 619 14.43 -11.46 -35.96
C PRO A 619 13.48 -10.25 -36.00
N VAL A 620 12.24 -10.45 -36.46
CA VAL A 620 11.19 -9.42 -36.43
C VAL A 620 10.81 -9.01 -35.01
N LYS A 621 10.70 -9.97 -34.08
CA LYS A 621 10.33 -9.66 -32.69
C LYS A 621 11.46 -8.92 -31.99
N VAL A 622 12.71 -9.33 -32.22
CA VAL A 622 13.90 -8.64 -31.73
C VAL A 622 13.94 -7.20 -32.25
N ALA A 623 13.68 -6.97 -33.54
CA ALA A 623 13.66 -5.62 -34.10
C ALA A 623 12.55 -4.74 -33.51
N ILE A 624 11.34 -5.28 -33.33
CA ILE A 624 10.24 -4.58 -32.66
C ILE A 624 10.61 -4.24 -31.21
N ASN A 625 11.23 -5.18 -30.48
CA ASN A 625 11.67 -4.96 -29.12
C ASN A 625 12.75 -3.86 -29.06
N ILE A 626 13.73 -3.87 -29.98
CA ILE A 626 14.74 -2.81 -30.12
C ILE A 626 14.10 -1.43 -30.30
N TYR A 627 13.01 -1.32 -31.05
CA TYR A 627 12.26 -0.07 -31.22
C TYR A 627 11.55 0.40 -29.96
N ASN A 628 10.97 -0.53 -29.22
CA ASN A 628 10.20 -0.24 -27.99
C ASN A 628 11.10 0.03 -26.79
N TYR A 629 12.34 -0.46 -26.79
CA TYR A 629 13.28 -0.25 -25.70
C TYR A 629 13.91 1.14 -25.78
N ILE A 630 13.76 1.89 -24.68
CA ILE A 630 14.17 3.28 -24.56
C ILE A 630 15.65 3.41 -24.92
N GLY A 631 15.94 4.30 -25.89
CA GLY A 631 17.28 4.73 -26.27
C GLY A 631 18.11 3.75 -27.11
N ILE A 632 17.69 2.50 -27.30
CA ILE A 632 18.47 1.49 -28.06
C ILE A 632 18.63 1.90 -29.52
N MET A 633 17.56 2.36 -30.16
CA MET A 633 17.57 2.83 -31.56
C MET A 633 18.52 4.01 -31.81
N ASP A 634 18.80 4.82 -30.78
CA ASP A 634 19.68 5.98 -30.87
C ASP A 634 21.17 5.62 -30.72
N HIS A 635 21.46 4.43 -30.19
CA HIS A 635 22.80 4.00 -29.79
C HIS A 635 23.16 2.62 -30.34
N LEU A 636 22.62 2.25 -31.51
CA LEU A 636 22.86 0.95 -32.13
C LEU A 636 24.35 0.60 -32.27
N PRO A 637 25.28 1.53 -32.62
CA PRO A 637 26.71 1.22 -32.68
C PRO A 637 27.30 0.75 -31.35
N GLN A 638 26.97 1.44 -30.24
CA GLN A 638 27.39 1.08 -28.89
C GLN A 638 26.80 -0.27 -28.48
N VAL A 639 25.48 -0.45 -28.69
CA VAL A 639 24.76 -1.70 -28.41
C VAL A 639 25.40 -2.88 -29.15
N LYS A 640 25.67 -2.74 -30.45
CA LYS A 640 26.35 -3.74 -31.27
C LYS A 640 27.73 -4.09 -30.71
N LYS A 641 28.52 -3.08 -30.36
CA LYS A 641 29.88 -3.28 -29.86
C LYS A 641 29.89 -4.07 -28.55
N VAL A 642 28.98 -3.75 -27.63
CA VAL A 642 28.87 -4.45 -26.34
C VAL A 642 28.40 -5.90 -26.55
N LEU A 643 27.46 -6.15 -27.48
CA LEU A 643 27.01 -7.51 -27.82
C LEU A 643 28.18 -8.38 -28.34
N GLU A 644 29.04 -7.82 -29.20
CA GLU A 644 30.24 -8.51 -29.69
C GLU A 644 31.24 -8.80 -28.56
N LEU A 645 31.48 -7.82 -27.67
CA LEU A 645 32.37 -8.01 -26.52
C LEU A 645 31.86 -9.10 -25.56
N MET A 646 30.55 -9.11 -25.28
CA MET A 646 29.94 -10.15 -24.46
C MET A 646 29.99 -11.52 -25.15
N SER A 647 29.74 -11.57 -26.46
CA SER A 647 29.90 -12.80 -27.25
C SER A 647 31.33 -13.37 -27.16
N ASP A 648 32.33 -12.52 -27.34
CA ASP A 648 33.74 -12.90 -27.23
C ASP A 648 34.11 -13.37 -25.81
N LYS A 649 33.54 -12.73 -24.78
CA LYS A 649 33.72 -13.11 -23.38
C LYS A 649 33.17 -14.52 -23.13
N GLU A 650 31.98 -14.84 -23.63
CA GLU A 650 31.36 -16.17 -23.48
C GLU A 650 32.16 -17.28 -24.20
N MET A 651 32.81 -16.97 -25.33
CA MET A 651 33.72 -17.90 -26.01
C MET A 651 35.02 -18.14 -25.24
N LYS A 652 35.46 -17.20 -24.41
CA LYS A 652 36.74 -17.21 -23.68
C LYS A 652 36.58 -17.48 -22.18
N ARG A 653 35.41 -17.94 -21.73
CA ARG A 653 35.13 -18.27 -20.33
C ARG A 653 36.14 -19.30 -19.79
N SER A 654 36.60 -19.08 -18.56
CA SER A 654 37.56 -19.96 -17.89
C SER A 654 37.02 -21.35 -17.56
N SER A 655 35.69 -21.48 -17.44
CA SER A 655 34.98 -22.74 -17.20
C SER A 655 34.68 -23.56 -18.46
N GLY A 656 35.08 -23.07 -19.64
CA GLY A 656 34.73 -23.64 -20.95
C GLY A 656 33.85 -22.69 -21.77
N SER A 657 33.90 -22.82 -23.10
CA SER A 657 33.14 -21.96 -24.03
C SER A 657 31.63 -22.15 -23.87
N ASN A 658 30.89 -21.05 -23.68
CA ASN A 658 29.43 -21.06 -23.75
C ASN A 658 28.98 -20.70 -25.17
N GLU A 659 29.15 -21.66 -26.09
CA GLU A 659 28.93 -21.45 -27.52
C GLU A 659 27.50 -21.00 -27.85
N VAL A 660 26.50 -21.48 -27.10
CA VAL A 660 25.09 -21.14 -27.31
C VAL A 660 24.82 -19.68 -26.97
N MET A 661 25.31 -19.21 -25.81
CA MET A 661 25.15 -17.80 -25.42
C MET A 661 25.97 -16.88 -26.32
N ALA A 662 27.21 -17.26 -26.65
CA ALA A 662 28.04 -16.51 -27.59
C ALA A 662 27.33 -16.36 -28.94
N PHE A 663 26.80 -17.45 -29.50
CA PHE A 663 26.05 -17.42 -30.75
C PHE A 663 24.81 -16.53 -30.66
N LYS A 664 24.06 -16.59 -29.56
CA LYS A 664 22.90 -15.71 -29.33
C LYS A 664 23.30 -14.24 -29.33
N LEU A 665 24.31 -13.86 -28.58
CA LEU A 665 24.78 -12.47 -28.48
C LEU A 665 25.30 -11.98 -29.83
N TYR A 666 26.03 -12.82 -30.56
CA TYR A 666 26.46 -12.54 -31.93
C TYR A 666 25.28 -12.38 -32.89
N TYR A 667 24.25 -13.22 -32.77
CA TYR A 667 23.03 -13.12 -33.57
C TYR A 667 22.26 -11.83 -33.31
N LEU A 668 22.15 -11.40 -32.05
CA LEU A 668 21.59 -10.10 -31.70
C LEU A 668 22.44 -8.96 -32.29
N SER A 669 23.77 -9.06 -32.21
CA SER A 669 24.70 -8.09 -32.82
C SER A 669 24.50 -8.00 -34.34
N TYR A 670 24.28 -9.13 -35.01
CA TYR A 670 24.00 -9.18 -36.43
C TYR A 670 22.70 -8.44 -36.78
N ILE A 671 21.62 -8.65 -36.03
CA ILE A 671 20.35 -7.93 -36.21
C ILE A 671 20.55 -6.42 -36.05
N VAL A 672 21.22 -6.01 -34.97
CA VAL A 672 21.56 -4.60 -34.72
C VAL A 672 22.41 -4.05 -35.89
N GLY A 673 23.35 -4.83 -36.41
CA GLY A 673 24.16 -4.47 -37.58
C GLY A 673 23.33 -4.25 -38.85
N GLU A 674 22.32 -5.07 -39.10
CA GLU A 674 21.39 -4.88 -40.22
C GLU A 674 20.54 -3.62 -40.06
N LEU A 675 20.11 -3.30 -38.84
CA LEU A 675 19.40 -2.05 -38.54
C LEU A 675 20.30 -0.83 -38.79
N ILE A 676 21.56 -0.86 -38.35
CA ILE A 676 22.55 0.20 -38.65
C ILE A 676 22.72 0.39 -40.16
N LYS A 677 22.81 -0.68 -40.95
CA LYS A 677 22.93 -0.59 -42.41
C LYS A 677 21.71 0.06 -43.06
N ILE A 678 20.52 -0.17 -42.53
CA ILE A 678 19.28 0.45 -43.02
C ILE A 678 19.26 1.93 -42.61
N GLN A 679 19.58 2.23 -41.37
CA GLN A 679 19.62 3.60 -40.85
C GLN A 679 20.67 4.45 -41.58
N ASN A 680 21.86 3.93 -41.87
CA ASN A 680 22.89 4.64 -42.63
C ASN A 680 22.48 4.94 -44.09
N LYS A 681 21.51 4.20 -44.65
CA LYS A 681 20.94 4.48 -45.97
C LYS A 681 19.80 5.51 -45.93
N GLN A 682 19.29 5.82 -44.74
CA GLN A 682 18.19 6.76 -44.50
C GLN A 682 18.74 8.00 -43.80
N VAL A 683 18.73 9.15 -44.45
CA VAL A 683 19.34 10.38 -43.90
C VAL A 683 18.30 11.16 -43.08
N SER A 684 18.15 10.91 -41.76
CA SER A 684 17.73 11.86 -40.70
C SER A 684 17.61 11.17 -39.32
N GLN A 685 17.55 11.95 -38.23
CA GLN A 685 17.36 11.48 -36.83
C GLN A 685 15.90 11.58 -36.32
N ASP A 686 14.90 11.71 -37.20
CA ASP A 686 13.50 11.86 -36.77
C ASP A 686 12.83 10.53 -36.35
N LYS A 687 11.70 10.63 -35.63
CA LYS A 687 10.93 9.48 -35.11
C LYS A 687 10.26 8.67 -36.23
N GLU A 688 9.91 9.30 -37.34
CA GLU A 688 9.31 8.67 -38.52
C GLU A 688 10.34 7.72 -39.18
N THR A 689 11.60 8.14 -39.22
CA THR A 689 12.74 7.43 -39.79
C THR A 689 13.12 6.20 -38.97
N LYS A 690 13.01 6.25 -37.63
CA LYS A 690 13.19 5.06 -36.75
C LYS A 690 12.15 3.98 -37.03
N LEU A 691 10.88 4.36 -37.16
CA LEU A 691 9.81 3.42 -37.48
C LEU A 691 9.99 2.83 -38.88
N VAL A 692 10.36 3.67 -39.86
CA VAL A 692 10.66 3.24 -41.23
C VAL A 692 11.84 2.27 -41.28
N THR A 693 12.86 2.45 -40.44
CA THR A 693 14.00 1.51 -40.32
C THR A 693 13.52 0.10 -39.95
N ILE A 694 12.67 -0.01 -38.93
CA ILE A 694 12.12 -1.30 -38.48
C ILE A 694 11.20 -1.90 -39.53
N GLN A 695 10.29 -1.10 -40.09
CA GLN A 695 9.40 -1.58 -41.16
C GLN A 695 10.18 -2.10 -42.37
N THR A 696 11.27 -1.42 -42.74
CA THR A 696 12.15 -1.83 -43.83
C THR A 696 12.85 -3.15 -43.49
N PHE A 697 13.32 -3.32 -42.26
CA PHE A 697 13.90 -4.58 -41.80
C PHE A 697 12.88 -5.72 -41.82
N CYS A 698 11.68 -5.50 -41.29
CA CYS A 698 10.60 -6.50 -41.28
C CYS A 698 10.19 -6.91 -42.70
N LYS A 699 10.05 -5.95 -43.64
CA LYS A 699 9.72 -6.21 -45.05
C LYS A 699 10.79 -7.02 -45.80
N LYS A 700 12.06 -6.97 -45.37
CA LYS A 700 13.10 -7.86 -45.93
C LYS A 700 12.90 -9.32 -45.52
N LEU A 701 12.30 -9.56 -44.36
CA LEU A 701 12.18 -10.88 -43.75
C LEU A 701 10.82 -11.54 -43.97
N LEU A 702 9.78 -10.73 -44.18
CA LEU A 702 8.40 -11.16 -44.35
C LEU A 702 7.87 -10.72 -45.72
N LYS A 703 7.19 -11.63 -46.43
CA LYS A 703 6.41 -11.32 -47.63
C LYS A 703 4.93 -11.62 -47.38
N PRO A 704 4.00 -10.91 -48.05
CA PRO A 704 2.60 -11.32 -48.03
C PRO A 704 2.44 -12.66 -48.75
N GLY A 705 1.79 -13.62 -48.09
CA GLY A 705 1.29 -14.86 -48.67
C GLY A 705 -0.02 -14.63 -49.44
N ASN A 706 -0.46 -15.66 -50.15
CA ASN A 706 -1.63 -15.58 -51.05
C ASN A 706 -2.98 -15.47 -50.30
N ASP A 707 -2.99 -15.61 -48.97
CA ASP A 707 -4.15 -15.67 -48.09
C ASP A 707 -4.14 -14.56 -47.01
N GLU A 708 -3.45 -13.45 -47.28
CA GLU A 708 -3.20 -12.34 -46.33
C GLU A 708 -2.34 -12.73 -45.11
N SER A 709 -1.83 -13.98 -45.03
CA SER A 709 -0.84 -14.36 -44.03
C SER A 709 0.55 -13.80 -44.39
N LEU A 710 1.43 -13.59 -43.41
CA LEU A 710 2.82 -13.17 -43.66
C LEU A 710 3.72 -14.41 -43.76
N GLU A 711 4.22 -14.70 -44.96
CA GLU A 711 5.17 -15.77 -45.23
C GLU A 711 6.62 -15.33 -44.96
N ARG A 712 7.45 -16.23 -44.42
CA ARG A 712 8.88 -15.98 -44.25
C ARG A 712 9.57 -15.97 -45.62
N VAL A 713 10.43 -14.99 -45.85
CA VAL A 713 11.38 -15.06 -46.96
C VAL A 713 12.41 -16.14 -46.61
N HIS A 714 12.42 -17.25 -47.35
CA HIS A 714 13.47 -18.26 -47.22
C HIS A 714 14.82 -17.62 -47.54
N PHE A 715 15.66 -17.40 -46.52
CA PHE A 715 17.09 -17.17 -46.71
C PHE A 715 17.75 -18.53 -46.81
N ILE A 716 18.33 -18.81 -47.98
CA ILE A 716 19.21 -19.96 -48.23
C ILE A 716 20.56 -19.69 -47.56
#